data_AF-A0A1D7VNI7-F1
#
_entry.id   AF-A0A1D7VNI7-F1
#
_cell.length_a   1.000
_cell.length_b   1.000
_cell.length_c   1.000
_cell.angle_alpha   90.00
_cell.angle_beta   90.00
_cell.angle_gamma   90.00
#
_symmetry.space_group_name_H-M   'P 1'
#
loop_
_entity.id
_entity.type
_entity.pdbx_description
1 polymer ?
#
loop_
_entity_poly.entity_id
_entity_poly.type
_entity_poly.pdbx_seq_one_letter_code
_entity_poly.pdbx_strand_id
1 'polypeptide(L)'
;MTRTTTDQLSGRTATTAAAPPVPDPGAGGHRRPRGGIVPVLAFSGIVVAVMQTLLVPVIKDLPVLLDTAPSNATWVMTATLLAGAVSTPIMGRLGDLYGKRRMLLASLAIMVVGSLICGCTSDLIVMIVGRALQGFAMGAIPLGIGIMRDELPRERLGSAMGLMSSSIGVGGGLALPAAALVAQHADWHALFFGAAGLGVLSILLTLLVVPETSVRAVGRFDVAGAMGLSAGLVALLLPITKGSDWGWSSPTTLGLFGVAALILVLWGVMELRIGDPLVDLRTTARREVLLTNLASITVGVAFYAISLVLPQLLQLPKSTGYGLGQSMVVAGLCVAPLGLTMMFVAPLYARIAARRGPKVSLLLGMLVIGVGYGAGIGLMDAPWQTVIIAVVVGAGIGLAYSSLPALIIGAVDPSETGAANGLNTLMRSIGTSVSSAVIGMVLAHMSRSVGPVTVPTMAGFRVAFLIAAAAVLVGVVLASFLPSQRKVSRPTLVAQSTEDATAAPEEERLQAPSTPAPAPAPVDVTPAAPVPTAVAPAAAATPADVPPAAGTLVQDRAAGFRGRVRYASGAPIAGASVTLIDRQGRQAGITTAGPDGSYAVDAPTAGGYLLTAAAPGHTPHAASATCRGAGTPTEMDLILGGGRRLGGTLRGGGTADAPLADGSVVVTDAGGEVVARTATDAHGNWELSTLPPGAHTLVLSAPGHRPEARAIELSGGEPARHDARLRPTATVRGTVRDPKGRPLADAAVTLVEDGTVAGHTRTGQDGAFAFDDLGGSHYTLTAAGYPPHATPISLAAGVAETLDLDLEQPSGVGG
;
A
#
# COMPACT_ATOMS: atom_id res chain seq x y z
N MET A 1 19.88 -20.49 62.31
CA MET A 1 19.90 -19.55 63.45
C MET A 1 19.46 -18.19 62.92
N THR A 2 18.17 -17.89 63.07
CA THR A 2 17.58 -16.91 64.03
C THR A 2 17.58 -15.49 63.44
N ARG A 3 16.40 -14.99 62.99
CA ARG A 3 15.40 -14.18 63.76
C ARG A 3 15.92 -12.72 63.90
N THR A 4 15.20 -11.61 63.75
CA THR A 4 13.78 -11.19 63.82
C THR A 4 13.81 -9.64 63.63
N THR A 5 12.81 -8.96 62.99
CA THR A 5 11.74 -8.12 63.65
C THR A 5 12.32 -6.89 64.37
N THR A 6 11.81 -5.64 64.37
CA THR A 6 10.73 -4.83 63.77
C THR A 6 10.91 -3.45 64.42
N ASP A 7 10.54 -2.35 63.75
CA ASP A 7 9.91 -1.13 64.33
C ASP A 7 9.82 -0.05 63.23
N GLN A 8 8.83 0.82 63.06
CA GLN A 8 7.52 1.12 63.68
C GLN A 8 6.77 2.11 62.76
N LEU A 9 5.43 1.99 62.71
CA LEU A 9 4.41 3.06 62.58
C LEU A 9 4.40 3.96 61.30
N SER A 10 3.28 4.47 60.77
CA SER A 10 1.87 4.57 61.19
C SER A 10 0.99 4.79 59.94
N GLY A 11 -0.32 4.55 60.07
CA GLY A 11 -1.26 4.44 58.97
C GLY A 11 -1.42 5.65 58.04
N ARG A 12 -1.60 5.36 56.75
CA ARG A 12 -2.37 6.18 55.80
C ARG A 12 -3.38 5.29 55.11
N THR A 13 -4.64 5.68 55.26
CA THR A 13 -5.82 5.20 54.54
C THR A 13 -5.53 5.03 53.05
N ALA A 14 -5.81 3.85 52.51
CA ALA A 14 -5.74 3.57 51.08
C ALA A 14 -6.86 4.33 50.36
N THR A 15 -6.53 5.47 49.78
CA THR A 15 -7.35 6.12 48.75
C THR A 15 -7.25 5.27 47.49
N THR A 16 -8.35 4.64 47.09
CA THR A 16 -8.50 3.96 45.81
C THR A 16 -8.25 4.98 44.70
N ALA A 17 -7.04 5.00 44.14
CA ALA A 17 -6.71 5.84 43.00
C ALA A 17 -7.51 5.36 41.79
N ALA A 18 -8.45 6.20 41.34
CA ALA A 18 -9.19 5.99 40.11
C ALA A 18 -8.21 5.82 38.94
N ALA A 19 -8.45 4.81 38.10
CA ALA A 19 -7.71 4.60 36.87
C ALA A 19 -7.77 5.87 36.00
N PRO A 20 -6.67 6.25 35.31
CA PRO A 20 -6.67 7.41 34.44
C PRO A 20 -7.75 7.24 33.35
N PRO A 21 -8.49 8.31 32.99
CA PRO A 21 -9.52 8.23 31.98
C PRO A 21 -8.92 7.75 30.65
N VAL A 22 -9.56 6.75 30.05
CA VAL A 22 -9.27 6.29 28.70
C VAL A 22 -9.41 7.49 27.76
N PRO A 23 -8.38 7.83 26.95
CA PRO A 23 -8.47 8.96 26.05
C PRO A 23 -9.59 8.72 25.04
N ASP A 24 -10.48 9.71 24.94
CA ASP A 24 -11.61 9.75 24.01
C ASP A 24 -11.13 9.58 22.56
N PRO A 25 -11.51 8.49 21.85
CA PRO A 25 -11.07 8.25 20.48
C PRO A 25 -11.57 9.32 19.48
N GLY A 26 -12.46 10.23 19.90
CA GLY A 26 -12.94 11.36 19.11
C GLY A 26 -12.04 12.62 19.11
N ALA A 27 -11.01 12.70 19.97
CA ALA A 27 -10.19 13.92 20.10
C ALA A 27 -9.04 14.05 19.06
N GLY A 28 -8.92 13.09 18.14
CA GLY A 28 -8.01 13.15 17.01
C GLY A 28 -8.56 14.07 15.91
N GLY A 29 -8.37 15.38 16.04
CA GLY A 29 -8.66 16.33 14.97
C GLY A 29 -8.04 15.84 13.65
N HIS A 30 -8.89 15.60 12.65
CA HIS A 30 -8.47 15.26 11.29
C HIS A 30 -7.62 16.41 10.74
N ARG A 31 -6.31 16.37 10.98
CA ARG A 31 -5.37 17.31 10.38
C ARG A 31 -5.46 17.10 8.87
N ARG A 32 -5.99 18.10 8.17
CA ARG A 32 -5.96 18.16 6.70
C ARG A 32 -4.56 17.76 6.22
N PRO A 33 -4.42 16.82 5.27
CA PRO A 33 -3.11 16.46 4.74
C PRO A 33 -2.48 17.72 4.14
N ARG A 34 -1.37 18.18 4.73
CA ARG A 34 -0.62 19.33 4.25
C ARG A 34 -0.13 19.00 2.84
N GLY A 35 -0.60 19.74 1.83
CA GLY A 35 -0.31 19.49 0.41
C GLY A 35 1.19 19.47 0.03
N GLY A 36 2.10 19.83 0.95
CA GLY A 36 3.54 19.85 0.73
C GLY A 36 4.31 18.55 1.03
N ILE A 37 3.69 17.50 1.58
CA ILE A 37 4.44 16.29 1.99
C ILE A 37 5.16 15.63 0.79
N VAL A 38 4.47 15.49 -0.35
CA VAL A 38 5.01 14.80 -1.52
C VAL A 38 6.22 15.52 -2.14
N PRO A 39 6.17 16.84 -2.42
CA PRO A 39 7.34 17.58 -2.90
C PRO A 39 8.54 17.53 -1.94
N VAL A 40 8.32 17.59 -0.63
CA VAL A 40 9.42 17.56 0.36
C VAL A 40 10.11 16.20 0.37
N LEU A 41 9.34 15.12 0.34
CA LEU A 41 9.93 13.77 0.28
C LEU A 41 10.61 13.52 -1.07
N ALA A 42 10.03 13.98 -2.17
CA ALA A 42 10.65 13.95 -3.50
C ALA A 42 11.98 14.73 -3.52
N PHE A 43 12.03 15.90 -2.86
CA PHE A 43 13.27 16.65 -2.69
C PHE A 43 14.35 15.83 -1.96
N SER A 44 13.99 15.09 -0.91
CA SER A 44 14.92 14.12 -0.30
C SER A 44 15.43 13.08 -1.30
N GLY A 45 14.58 12.58 -2.19
CA GLY A 45 14.99 11.69 -3.29
C GLY A 45 15.99 12.35 -4.26
N ILE A 46 15.83 13.64 -4.57
CA ILE A 46 16.78 14.42 -5.37
C ILE A 46 18.13 14.52 -4.65
N VAL A 47 18.13 14.83 -3.34
CA VAL A 47 19.35 14.88 -2.52
C VAL A 47 20.12 13.55 -2.58
N VAL A 48 19.42 12.41 -2.51
CA VAL A 48 20.02 11.08 -2.67
C VAL A 48 20.70 10.93 -4.04
N ALA A 49 20.04 11.33 -5.11
CA ALA A 49 20.58 11.20 -6.46
C ALA A 49 21.79 12.13 -6.72
N VAL A 50 21.80 13.31 -6.09
CA VAL A 50 22.98 14.19 -6.07
C VAL A 50 24.15 13.43 -5.44
N MET A 51 23.98 12.75 -4.30
CA MET A 51 25.08 12.01 -3.64
C MET A 51 25.69 10.91 -4.51
N GLN A 52 24.88 10.29 -5.38
CA GLN A 52 25.33 9.25 -6.31
C GLN A 52 26.19 9.81 -7.46
N THR A 53 25.91 11.02 -7.91
CA THR A 53 26.51 11.59 -9.13
C THR A 53 27.51 12.73 -8.85
N LEU A 54 27.58 13.22 -7.60
CA LEU A 54 28.34 14.38 -7.16
C LEU A 54 29.79 14.44 -7.68
N LEU A 55 30.50 13.32 -7.63
CA LEU A 55 31.94 13.23 -7.93
C LEU A 55 32.26 12.70 -9.32
N VAL A 56 31.24 12.38 -10.14
CA VAL A 56 31.45 11.89 -11.51
C VAL A 56 32.31 12.86 -12.35
N PRO A 57 32.13 14.20 -12.29
CA PRO A 57 32.95 15.12 -13.08
C PRO A 57 34.43 15.15 -12.68
N VAL A 58 34.73 14.89 -11.41
CA VAL A 58 36.07 15.03 -10.82
C VAL A 58 36.81 13.68 -10.71
N ILE A 59 36.17 12.59 -11.14
CA ILE A 59 36.66 11.21 -10.94
C ILE A 59 38.07 10.97 -11.46
N LYS A 60 38.44 11.63 -12.57
CA LYS A 60 39.76 11.49 -13.21
C LYS A 60 40.86 12.21 -12.44
N ASP A 61 40.50 13.26 -11.71
CA ASP A 61 41.44 14.11 -10.97
C ASP A 61 41.59 13.65 -9.52
N LEU A 62 40.64 12.85 -9.00
CA LEU A 62 40.67 12.29 -7.64
C LEU A 62 42.02 11.67 -7.23
N PRO A 63 42.76 10.92 -8.06
CA PRO A 63 44.05 10.36 -7.67
C PRO A 63 45.07 11.44 -7.33
N VAL A 64 45.06 12.55 -8.06
CA VAL A 64 45.95 13.71 -7.82
C VAL A 64 45.44 14.52 -6.64
N LEU A 65 44.13 14.77 -6.56
CA LEU A 65 43.52 15.56 -5.49
C LEU A 65 43.66 14.93 -4.09
N LEU A 66 43.75 13.59 -4.02
CA LEU A 66 43.86 12.83 -2.78
C LEU A 66 45.23 12.18 -2.57
N ASP A 67 46.21 12.52 -3.42
CA ASP A 67 47.58 11.97 -3.40
C ASP A 67 47.61 10.43 -3.26
N THR A 68 46.95 9.74 -4.19
CA THR A 68 46.74 8.29 -4.08
C THR A 68 46.72 7.58 -5.42
N ALA A 69 46.82 6.26 -5.40
CA ALA A 69 46.69 5.43 -6.59
C ALA A 69 45.24 5.51 -7.16
N PRO A 70 45.06 5.44 -8.50
CA PRO A 70 43.72 5.45 -9.11
C PRO A 70 42.78 4.36 -8.59
N SER A 71 43.31 3.17 -8.31
CA SER A 71 42.57 2.05 -7.71
C SER A 71 42.05 2.35 -6.29
N ASN A 72 42.74 3.23 -5.57
CA ASN A 72 42.35 3.68 -4.23
C ASN A 72 41.34 4.81 -4.30
N ALA A 73 41.52 5.77 -5.22
CA ALA A 73 40.60 6.89 -5.42
C ALA A 73 39.15 6.45 -5.74
N THR A 74 38.98 5.35 -6.46
CA THR A 74 37.64 4.81 -6.77
C THR A 74 36.85 4.38 -5.53
N TRP A 75 37.50 4.12 -4.39
CA TRP A 75 36.81 3.83 -3.14
C TRP A 75 35.93 4.98 -2.63
N VAL A 76 36.26 6.22 -2.98
CA VAL A 76 35.47 7.41 -2.65
C VAL A 76 34.06 7.33 -3.26
N MET A 77 33.93 6.69 -4.43
CA MET A 77 32.65 6.43 -5.08
C MET A 77 31.99 5.17 -4.53
N THR A 78 32.74 4.08 -4.44
CA THR A 78 32.23 2.77 -4.02
C THR A 78 31.70 2.80 -2.58
N ALA A 79 32.37 3.50 -1.66
CA ALA A 79 32.00 3.54 -0.25
C ALA A 79 30.58 4.09 -0.02
N THR A 80 30.18 5.15 -0.74
CA THR A 80 28.83 5.72 -0.64
C THR A 80 27.75 4.74 -1.11
N LEU A 81 27.98 4.07 -2.24
CA LEU A 81 27.02 3.10 -2.79
C LEU A 81 26.91 1.87 -1.88
N LEU A 82 28.04 1.38 -1.37
CA LEU A 82 28.10 0.23 -0.48
C LEU A 82 27.43 0.51 0.86
N ALA A 83 27.77 1.64 1.49
CA ALA A 83 27.13 2.07 2.74
C ALA A 83 25.64 2.35 2.53
N GLY A 84 25.25 2.90 1.38
CA GLY A 84 23.84 3.08 1.00
C GLY A 84 23.07 1.76 0.89
N ALA A 85 23.63 0.77 0.20
CA ALA A 85 23.00 -0.55 0.07
C ALA A 85 22.77 -1.23 1.42
N VAL A 86 23.74 -1.13 2.34
CA VAL A 86 23.64 -1.69 3.70
C VAL A 86 22.69 -0.87 4.60
N SER A 87 22.80 0.45 4.58
CA SER A 87 22.04 1.31 5.50
C SER A 87 20.55 1.39 5.14
N THR A 88 20.19 1.21 3.87
CA THR A 88 18.80 1.35 3.39
C THR A 88 17.80 0.39 4.06
N PRO A 89 17.97 -0.95 4.08
CA PRO A 89 17.04 -1.85 4.76
C PRO A 89 17.03 -1.64 6.29
N ILE A 90 18.19 -1.31 6.87
CA ILE A 90 18.32 -1.01 8.30
C ILE A 90 17.50 0.22 8.67
N MET A 91 17.66 1.32 7.93
CA MET A 91 16.88 2.54 8.13
C MET A 91 15.39 2.31 7.90
N GLY A 92 15.02 1.48 6.92
CA GLY A 92 13.63 1.06 6.70
C GLY A 92 13.01 0.43 7.94
N ARG A 93 13.68 -0.60 8.51
CA ARG A 93 13.18 -1.30 9.72
C ARG A 93 13.21 -0.41 10.96
N LEU A 94 14.26 0.39 11.16
CA LEU A 94 14.30 1.38 12.24
C LEU A 94 13.18 2.41 12.11
N GLY A 95 12.81 2.78 10.89
CA GLY A 95 11.71 3.69 10.61
C GLY A 95 10.36 3.10 11.01
N ASP A 96 10.16 1.83 10.72
CA ASP A 96 8.96 1.10 11.12
C ASP A 96 8.85 0.98 12.66
N LEU A 97 9.97 0.79 13.39
CA LEU A 97 9.98 0.65 14.87
C LEU A 97 9.91 1.98 15.62
N TYR A 98 10.77 2.94 15.27
CA TYR A 98 10.99 4.19 16.02
C TYR A 98 10.32 5.41 15.40
N GLY A 99 9.72 5.27 14.22
CA GLY A 99 9.00 6.31 13.50
C GLY A 99 9.77 6.79 12.26
N LYS A 100 9.09 6.74 11.11
CA LYS A 100 9.69 6.98 9.77
C LYS A 100 10.24 8.40 9.60
N ARG A 101 9.51 9.43 10.08
CA ARG A 101 10.00 10.82 10.05
C ARG A 101 11.29 11.01 10.85
N ARG A 102 11.38 10.40 12.04
CA ARG A 102 12.58 10.53 12.90
C ARG A 102 13.79 9.89 12.25
N MET A 103 13.62 8.71 11.65
CA MET A 103 14.70 8.05 10.94
C MET A 103 15.08 8.74 9.63
N LEU A 104 14.13 9.42 8.96
CA LEU A 104 14.43 10.26 7.79
C LEU A 104 15.31 11.45 8.18
N LEU A 105 15.01 12.11 9.29
CA LEU A 105 15.84 13.20 9.80
C LEU A 105 17.22 12.70 10.24
N ALA A 106 17.29 11.54 10.90
CA ALA A 106 18.55 10.93 11.32
C ALA A 106 19.44 10.58 10.12
N SER A 107 18.88 9.97 9.07
CA SER A 107 19.64 9.58 7.87
C SER A 107 20.16 10.81 7.11
N LEU A 108 19.35 11.86 6.98
CA LEU A 108 19.77 13.13 6.39
C LEU A 108 20.84 13.83 7.25
N ALA A 109 20.72 13.81 8.59
CA ALA A 109 21.72 14.39 9.47
C ALA A 109 23.08 13.68 9.37
N ILE A 110 23.08 12.34 9.34
CA ILE A 110 24.30 11.54 9.12
C ILE A 110 24.93 11.89 7.76
N MET A 111 24.13 12.03 6.71
CA MET A 111 24.60 12.46 5.40
C MET A 111 25.20 13.87 5.43
N VAL A 112 24.59 14.83 6.13
CA VAL A 112 25.13 16.18 6.28
C VAL A 112 26.49 16.13 6.98
N VAL A 113 26.61 15.39 8.08
CA VAL A 113 27.89 15.21 8.79
C VAL A 113 28.95 14.61 7.85
N GLY A 114 28.60 13.56 7.10
CA GLY A 114 29.49 12.97 6.10
C GLY A 114 29.93 13.98 5.03
N SER A 115 29.01 14.83 4.58
CA SER A 115 29.30 15.88 3.61
C SER A 115 30.25 16.94 4.17
N LEU A 116 30.06 17.36 5.42
CA LEU A 116 30.96 18.31 6.07
C LEU A 116 32.36 17.72 6.27
N ILE A 117 32.47 16.44 6.64
CA ILE A 117 33.74 15.73 6.73
C ILE A 117 34.47 15.76 5.38
N CYS A 118 33.79 15.39 4.30
CA CYS A 118 34.35 15.44 2.94
C CYS A 118 34.75 16.86 2.50
N GLY A 119 33.97 17.89 2.88
CA GLY A 119 34.26 19.28 2.54
C GLY A 119 35.48 19.85 3.26
N CYS A 120 35.89 19.24 4.38
CA CYS A 120 37.00 19.73 5.22
C CYS A 120 38.27 18.86 5.14
N THR A 121 38.32 17.86 4.24
CA THR A 121 39.45 16.93 4.17
C THR A 121 39.87 16.65 2.73
N SER A 122 41.18 16.47 2.54
CA SER A 122 41.75 15.89 1.32
C SER A 122 42.48 14.56 1.61
N ASP A 123 42.36 14.02 2.82
CA ASP A 123 42.87 12.69 3.17
C ASP A 123 41.91 11.60 2.66
N LEU A 124 42.46 10.59 1.97
CA LEU A 124 41.68 9.51 1.37
C LEU A 124 40.82 8.75 2.38
N ILE A 125 41.36 8.38 3.54
CA ILE A 125 40.64 7.53 4.49
C ILE A 125 39.51 8.32 5.14
N VAL A 126 39.79 9.55 5.56
CA VAL A 126 38.77 10.45 6.12
C VAL A 126 37.70 10.76 5.07
N MET A 127 38.08 10.95 3.81
CA MET A 127 37.16 11.13 2.69
C MET A 127 36.25 9.90 2.50
N ILE A 128 36.82 8.69 2.53
CA ILE A 128 36.04 7.43 2.44
C ILE A 128 35.03 7.33 3.59
N VAL A 129 35.41 7.71 4.81
CA VAL A 129 34.49 7.73 5.96
C VAL A 129 33.35 8.71 5.72
N GLY A 130 33.64 9.96 5.32
CA GLY A 130 32.60 10.94 5.00
C GLY A 130 31.66 10.47 3.87
N ARG A 131 32.21 9.84 2.84
CA ARG A 131 31.46 9.24 1.73
C ARG A 131 30.59 8.07 2.16
N ALA A 132 31.06 7.22 3.07
CA ALA A 132 30.26 6.15 3.64
C ALA A 132 29.07 6.71 4.43
N LEU A 133 29.28 7.78 5.23
CA LEU A 133 28.20 8.46 5.97
C LEU A 133 27.15 9.10 5.03
N GLN A 134 27.57 9.70 3.91
CA GLN A 134 26.65 10.18 2.88
C GLN A 134 25.75 9.07 2.31
N GLY A 135 26.19 7.81 2.32
CA GLY A 135 25.40 6.67 1.86
C GLY A 135 24.08 6.50 2.61
N PHE A 136 24.00 6.93 3.88
CA PHE A 136 22.77 6.85 4.69
C PHE A 136 21.60 7.61 4.08
N ALA A 137 21.87 8.61 3.23
CA ALA A 137 20.85 9.33 2.49
C ALA A 137 19.92 8.38 1.72
N MET A 138 20.43 7.25 1.19
CA MET A 138 19.62 6.29 0.42
C MET A 138 18.43 5.72 1.20
N GLY A 139 18.54 5.65 2.53
CA GLY A 139 17.43 5.27 3.41
C GLY A 139 16.25 6.24 3.39
N ALA A 140 16.44 7.48 2.92
CA ALA A 140 15.36 8.47 2.79
C ALA A 140 14.27 8.03 1.81
N ILE A 141 14.61 7.21 0.79
CA ILE A 141 13.66 6.76 -0.23
C ILE A 141 12.59 5.82 0.37
N PRO A 142 12.95 4.66 0.97
CA PRO A 142 11.94 3.77 1.55
C PRO A 142 11.20 4.41 2.73
N LEU A 143 11.87 5.23 3.52
CA LEU A 143 11.24 6.00 4.61
C LEU A 143 10.19 6.98 4.07
N GLY A 144 10.53 7.73 3.02
CA GLY A 144 9.61 8.65 2.36
C GLY A 144 8.40 7.92 1.76
N ILE A 145 8.62 6.79 1.09
CA ILE A 145 7.52 5.95 0.57
C ILE A 145 6.62 5.45 1.71
N GLY A 146 7.21 5.03 2.83
CA GLY A 146 6.47 4.63 4.02
C GLY A 146 5.65 5.76 4.65
N ILE A 147 6.18 6.99 4.69
CA ILE A 147 5.45 8.18 5.16
C ILE A 147 4.29 8.50 4.20
N MET A 148 4.52 8.44 2.88
CA MET A 148 3.48 8.65 1.88
C MET A 148 2.33 7.66 2.06
N ARG A 149 2.63 6.38 2.31
CA ARG A 149 1.60 5.35 2.55
C ARG A 149 0.75 5.65 3.78
N ASP A 150 1.36 6.15 4.84
CA ASP A 150 0.67 6.35 6.12
C ASP A 150 -0.16 7.65 6.13
N GLU A 151 0.27 8.67 5.39
CA GLU A 151 -0.32 10.01 5.44
C GLU A 151 -1.23 10.35 4.23
N LEU A 152 -1.08 9.65 3.09
CA LEU A 152 -1.85 9.97 1.88
C LEU A 152 -3.02 9.02 1.66
N PRO A 153 -4.15 9.53 1.15
CA PRO A 153 -5.26 8.69 0.72
C PRO A 153 -4.83 7.82 -0.47
N ARG A 154 -5.42 6.61 -0.57
CA ARG A 154 -5.03 5.56 -1.54
C ARG A 154 -5.03 6.06 -2.99
N GLU A 155 -5.90 7.01 -3.32
CA GLU A 155 -6.06 7.59 -4.65
C GLU A 155 -4.87 8.47 -5.06
N ARG A 156 -4.22 9.13 -4.10
CA ARG A 156 -3.05 10.00 -4.34
C ARG A 156 -1.73 9.27 -4.18
N LEU A 157 -1.74 8.13 -3.49
CA LEU A 157 -0.55 7.37 -3.14
C LEU A 157 0.29 6.97 -4.36
N GLY A 158 -0.37 6.52 -5.45
CA GLY A 158 0.32 6.19 -6.69
C GLY A 158 1.07 7.41 -7.28
N SER A 159 0.39 8.54 -7.45
CA SER A 159 1.05 9.74 -7.98
C SER A 159 2.22 10.20 -7.12
N ALA A 160 2.11 10.06 -5.80
CA ALA A 160 3.17 10.42 -4.86
C ALA A 160 4.39 9.49 -4.98
N MET A 161 4.18 8.18 -5.08
CA MET A 161 5.27 7.21 -5.30
C MET A 161 5.97 7.42 -6.63
N GLY A 162 5.21 7.80 -7.67
CA GLY A 162 5.78 8.15 -8.96
C GLY A 162 6.66 9.39 -8.89
N LEU A 163 6.24 10.44 -8.17
CA LEU A 163 7.07 11.62 -7.94
C LEU A 163 8.34 11.27 -7.14
N MET A 164 8.20 10.46 -6.08
CA MET A 164 9.33 10.01 -5.26
C MET A 164 10.36 9.24 -6.08
N SER A 165 9.91 8.31 -6.91
CA SER A 165 10.79 7.44 -7.69
C SER A 165 11.44 8.18 -8.86
N SER A 166 10.72 9.10 -9.49
CA SER A 166 11.25 9.95 -10.56
C SER A 166 12.25 10.99 -10.09
N SER A 167 12.23 11.35 -8.80
CA SER A 167 13.20 12.25 -8.18
C SER A 167 14.65 11.77 -8.33
N ILE A 168 14.85 10.45 -8.42
CA ILE A 168 16.18 9.87 -8.67
C ILE A 168 16.70 10.27 -10.06
N GLY A 169 15.84 10.18 -11.07
CA GLY A 169 16.15 10.57 -12.43
C GLY A 169 16.44 12.06 -12.56
N VAL A 170 15.56 12.90 -12.01
CA VAL A 170 15.72 14.36 -12.03
C VAL A 170 17.00 14.78 -11.33
N GLY A 171 17.24 14.25 -10.13
CA GLY A 171 18.46 14.54 -9.38
C GLY A 171 19.71 14.11 -10.13
N GLY A 172 19.75 12.90 -10.70
CA GLY A 172 20.90 12.45 -11.48
C GLY A 172 21.15 13.30 -12.75
N GLY A 173 20.08 13.69 -13.44
CA GLY A 173 20.16 14.50 -14.67
C GLY A 173 20.62 15.95 -14.42
N LEU A 174 20.16 16.58 -13.34
CA LEU A 174 20.49 17.97 -13.00
C LEU A 174 21.76 18.10 -12.14
N ALA A 175 22.07 17.09 -11.32
CA ALA A 175 23.23 17.14 -10.44
C ALA A 175 24.54 17.10 -11.23
N LEU A 176 24.63 16.32 -12.31
CA LEU A 176 25.87 16.17 -13.05
C LEU A 176 26.35 17.49 -13.70
N PRO A 177 25.52 18.25 -14.44
CA PRO A 177 25.91 19.57 -14.93
C PRO A 177 26.23 20.57 -13.82
N ALA A 178 25.44 20.58 -12.73
CA ALA A 178 25.68 21.47 -11.61
C ALA A 178 27.03 21.17 -10.92
N ALA A 179 27.32 19.89 -10.68
CA ALA A 179 28.59 19.45 -10.12
C ALA A 179 29.78 19.76 -11.05
N ALA A 180 29.61 19.57 -12.35
CA ALA A 180 30.65 19.93 -13.33
C ALA A 180 30.94 21.43 -13.34
N LEU A 181 29.90 22.27 -13.26
CA LEU A 181 30.05 23.73 -13.20
C LEU A 181 30.83 24.15 -11.94
N VAL A 182 30.45 23.60 -10.78
CA VAL A 182 31.14 23.88 -9.51
C VAL A 182 32.59 23.41 -9.58
N ALA A 183 32.85 22.18 -10.04
CA ALA A 183 34.21 21.65 -10.13
C ALA A 183 35.14 22.44 -11.09
N GLN A 184 34.58 23.11 -12.10
CA GLN A 184 35.34 23.91 -13.06
C GLN A 184 35.66 25.33 -12.56
N HIS A 185 34.81 25.91 -11.72
CA HIS A 185 34.89 27.34 -11.34
C HIS A 185 35.15 27.57 -9.86
N ALA A 186 35.03 26.53 -9.03
CA ALA A 186 35.26 26.58 -7.60
C ALA A 186 36.13 25.39 -7.18
N ASP A 187 36.59 25.44 -5.93
CA ASP A 187 37.27 24.32 -5.31
C ASP A 187 36.34 23.09 -5.24
N TRP A 188 36.86 21.90 -5.52
CA TRP A 188 36.07 20.67 -5.56
C TRP A 188 35.41 20.33 -4.21
N HIS A 189 35.96 20.79 -3.08
CA HIS A 189 35.34 20.62 -1.77
C HIS A 189 33.98 21.36 -1.67
N ALA A 190 33.77 22.41 -2.48
CA ALA A 190 32.49 23.13 -2.57
C ALA A 190 31.32 22.22 -2.96
N LEU A 191 31.58 21.13 -3.69
CA LEU A 191 30.58 20.11 -3.99
C LEU A 191 29.97 19.50 -2.71
N PHE A 192 30.80 19.25 -1.70
CA PHE A 192 30.35 18.66 -0.45
C PHE A 192 29.67 19.67 0.46
N PHE A 193 30.10 20.93 0.48
CA PHE A 193 29.37 21.98 1.17
C PHE A 193 27.99 22.24 0.55
N GLY A 194 27.88 22.19 -0.78
CA GLY A 194 26.60 22.23 -1.49
C GLY A 194 25.70 21.04 -1.12
N ALA A 195 26.25 19.83 -1.08
CA ALA A 195 25.55 18.63 -0.61
C ALA A 195 25.04 18.78 0.84
N ALA A 196 25.89 19.29 1.74
CA ALA A 196 25.52 19.58 3.12
C ALA A 196 24.35 20.59 3.19
N GLY A 197 24.42 21.67 2.41
CA GLY A 197 23.37 22.69 2.33
C GLY A 197 22.03 22.12 1.85
N LEU A 198 22.03 21.30 0.80
CA LEU A 198 20.84 20.59 0.32
C LEU A 198 20.26 19.65 1.38
N GLY A 199 21.12 18.97 2.13
CA GLY A 199 20.73 18.12 3.25
C GLY A 199 20.08 18.89 4.40
N VAL A 200 20.67 20.00 4.83
CA VAL A 200 20.11 20.90 5.85
C VAL A 200 18.76 21.46 5.41
N LEU A 201 18.65 21.88 4.14
CA LEU A 201 17.38 22.33 3.58
C LEU A 201 16.33 21.22 3.60
N SER A 202 16.69 19.99 3.24
CA SER A 202 15.77 18.84 3.29
C SER A 202 15.32 18.54 4.71
N ILE A 203 16.23 18.61 5.70
CA ILE A 203 15.92 18.47 7.13
C ILE A 203 14.92 19.54 7.56
N LEU A 204 15.17 20.81 7.24
CA LEU A 204 14.29 21.93 7.58
C LEU A 204 12.89 21.74 6.98
N LEU A 205 12.81 21.43 5.68
CA LEU A 205 11.54 21.19 4.99
C LEU A 205 10.79 19.99 5.59
N THR A 206 11.49 18.92 5.94
CA THR A 206 10.93 17.75 6.61
C THR A 206 10.40 18.10 8.01
N LEU A 207 11.11 18.94 8.76
CA LEU A 207 10.68 19.41 10.08
C LEU A 207 9.40 20.26 9.98
N LEU A 208 9.30 21.13 8.98
CA LEU A 208 8.17 22.05 8.81
C LEU A 208 6.91 21.37 8.27
N VAL A 209 7.07 20.45 7.30
CA VAL A 209 5.95 19.96 6.48
C VAL A 209 5.51 18.55 6.85
N VAL A 210 6.45 17.65 7.16
CA VAL A 210 6.15 16.22 7.36
C VAL A 210 5.69 15.99 8.81
N PRO A 211 4.51 15.37 9.03
CA PRO A 211 4.01 15.05 10.37
C PRO A 211 4.71 13.83 10.99
N GLU A 212 4.61 13.67 12.32
CA GLU A 212 5.02 12.41 12.97
C GLU A 212 3.97 11.33 12.73
N THR A 213 4.43 10.18 12.23
CA THR A 213 3.58 9.03 11.91
C THR A 213 3.16 8.26 13.17
N SER A 214 1.89 7.88 13.25
CA SER A 214 1.30 7.15 14.38
C SER A 214 1.42 5.62 14.29
N VAL A 215 1.62 5.08 13.09
CA VAL A 215 1.74 3.63 12.85
C VAL A 215 3.18 3.18 13.09
N ARG A 216 3.38 2.25 14.02
CA ARG A 216 4.70 1.67 14.36
C ARG A 216 4.61 0.16 14.48
N ALA A 217 5.67 -0.52 14.06
CA ALA A 217 5.86 -1.93 14.32
C ALA A 217 6.13 -2.16 15.83
N VAL A 218 5.67 -3.29 16.32
CA VAL A 218 5.97 -3.78 17.68
C VAL A 218 7.13 -4.76 17.58
N GLY A 219 8.09 -4.67 18.49
CA GLY A 219 9.23 -5.60 18.54
C GLY A 219 10.53 -4.93 18.92
N ARG A 220 11.61 -5.72 18.95
CA ARG A 220 12.98 -5.23 19.16
C ARG A 220 13.74 -5.15 17.84
N PHE A 221 14.74 -4.29 17.80
CA PHE A 221 15.63 -4.19 16.66
C PHE A 221 16.63 -5.36 16.65
N ASP A 222 16.72 -6.07 15.53
CA ASP A 222 17.64 -7.19 15.35
C ASP A 222 19.04 -6.70 14.91
N VAL A 223 19.90 -6.47 15.91
CA VAL A 223 21.29 -6.07 15.69
C VAL A 223 22.10 -7.19 15.04
N ALA A 224 21.83 -8.45 15.40
CA ALA A 224 22.55 -9.59 14.83
C ALA A 224 22.21 -9.77 13.35
N GLY A 225 20.92 -9.67 13.00
CA GLY A 225 20.45 -9.62 11.63
C GLY A 225 21.04 -8.44 10.85
N ALA A 226 21.11 -7.25 11.44
CA ALA A 226 21.73 -6.08 10.81
C ALA A 226 23.22 -6.29 10.54
N MET A 227 23.99 -6.84 11.48
CA MET A 227 25.41 -7.13 11.27
C MET A 227 25.62 -8.23 10.23
N GLY A 228 24.83 -9.30 10.26
CA GLY A 228 24.90 -10.40 9.31
C GLY A 228 24.58 -9.96 7.88
N LEU A 229 23.50 -9.18 7.69
CA LEU A 229 23.15 -8.60 6.41
C LEU A 229 24.24 -7.63 5.92
N SER A 230 24.77 -6.78 6.80
CA SER A 230 25.85 -5.85 6.48
C SER A 230 27.09 -6.58 5.98
N ALA A 231 27.56 -7.58 6.73
CA ALA A 231 28.73 -8.38 6.38
C ALA A 231 28.52 -9.13 5.06
N GLY A 232 27.35 -9.75 4.87
CA GLY A 232 27.00 -10.48 3.65
C GLY A 232 26.92 -9.57 2.42
N LEU A 233 26.29 -8.40 2.54
CA LEU A 233 26.21 -7.43 1.45
C LEU A 233 27.56 -6.81 1.12
N VAL A 234 28.40 -6.51 2.11
CA VAL A 234 29.77 -6.04 1.86
C VAL A 234 30.58 -7.10 1.13
N ALA A 235 30.54 -8.35 1.60
CA ALA A 235 31.23 -9.46 0.95
C ALA A 235 30.70 -9.74 -0.47
N LEU A 236 29.42 -9.46 -0.75
CA LEU A 236 28.81 -9.65 -2.07
C LEU A 236 29.11 -8.51 -3.04
N LEU A 237 28.89 -7.26 -2.61
CA LEU A 237 28.92 -6.08 -3.48
C LEU A 237 30.34 -5.59 -3.75
N LEU A 238 31.27 -5.83 -2.82
CA LEU A 238 32.66 -5.44 -2.97
C LEU A 238 33.36 -6.13 -4.16
N PRO A 239 33.35 -7.47 -4.29
CA PRO A 239 33.95 -8.14 -5.45
C PRO A 239 33.21 -7.84 -6.76
N ILE A 240 31.90 -7.56 -6.72
CA ILE A 240 31.18 -7.09 -7.92
C ILE A 240 31.73 -5.75 -8.39
N THR A 241 32.04 -4.84 -7.46
CA THR A 241 32.50 -3.50 -7.79
C THR A 241 33.98 -3.46 -8.15
N LYS A 242 34.81 -4.28 -7.49
CA LYS A 242 36.28 -4.31 -7.65
C LYS A 242 36.78 -5.46 -8.53
N GLY A 243 35.89 -6.31 -9.05
CA GLY A 243 36.27 -7.48 -9.84
C GLY A 243 37.05 -7.15 -11.11
N SER A 244 36.83 -5.99 -11.73
CA SER A 244 37.67 -5.55 -12.87
C SER A 244 39.10 -5.24 -12.46
N ASP A 245 39.30 -4.71 -11.26
CA ASP A 245 40.61 -4.27 -10.76
C ASP A 245 41.39 -5.45 -10.19
N TRP A 246 40.72 -6.29 -9.40
CA TRP A 246 41.31 -7.46 -8.74
C TRP A 246 41.38 -8.69 -9.62
N GLY A 247 40.70 -8.67 -10.77
CA GLY A 247 40.49 -9.84 -11.62
C GLY A 247 39.37 -10.74 -11.11
N TRP A 248 38.51 -11.16 -12.03
CA TRP A 248 37.33 -11.99 -11.73
C TRP A 248 37.69 -13.42 -11.31
N SER A 249 38.83 -13.94 -11.78
CA SER A 249 39.34 -15.27 -11.44
C SER A 249 40.28 -15.26 -10.23
N SER A 250 40.53 -14.11 -9.60
CA SER A 250 41.47 -14.04 -8.48
C SER A 250 40.89 -14.76 -7.25
N PRO A 251 41.74 -15.40 -6.42
CA PRO A 251 41.30 -16.06 -5.20
C PRO A 251 40.56 -15.12 -4.24
N THR A 252 40.93 -13.83 -4.23
CA THR A 252 40.27 -12.81 -3.40
C THR A 252 38.83 -12.56 -3.86
N THR A 253 38.59 -12.39 -5.16
CA THR A 253 37.25 -12.17 -5.72
C THR A 253 36.36 -13.39 -5.49
N LEU A 254 36.85 -14.59 -5.85
CA LEU A 254 36.09 -15.84 -5.68
C LEU A 254 35.88 -16.19 -4.20
N GLY A 255 36.89 -15.94 -3.36
CA GLY A 255 36.81 -16.13 -1.91
C GLY A 255 35.76 -15.23 -1.27
N LEU A 256 35.68 -13.95 -1.66
CA LEU A 256 34.64 -13.03 -1.18
C LEU A 256 33.24 -13.48 -1.61
N PHE A 257 33.06 -13.96 -2.84
CA PHE A 257 31.77 -14.54 -3.25
C PHE A 257 31.41 -15.79 -2.43
N GLY A 258 32.37 -16.68 -2.16
CA GLY A 258 32.16 -17.84 -1.30
C GLY A 258 31.79 -17.47 0.14
N VAL A 259 32.50 -16.50 0.72
CA VAL A 259 32.22 -15.95 2.05
C VAL A 259 30.85 -15.27 2.08
N ALA A 260 30.50 -14.50 1.04
CA ALA A 260 29.19 -13.87 0.93
C ALA A 260 28.07 -14.91 0.90
N ALA A 261 28.21 -15.97 0.09
CA ALA A 261 27.24 -17.06 0.04
C ALA A 261 27.09 -17.74 1.40
N LEU A 262 28.20 -18.04 2.08
CA LEU A 262 28.17 -18.63 3.41
C LEU A 262 27.47 -17.72 4.44
N ILE A 263 27.86 -16.44 4.51
CA ILE A 263 27.28 -15.48 5.46
C ILE A 263 25.79 -15.29 5.19
N LEU A 264 25.38 -15.09 3.94
CA LEU A 264 23.97 -14.84 3.59
C LEU A 264 23.09 -16.08 3.83
N VAL A 265 23.60 -17.29 3.61
CA VAL A 265 22.88 -18.53 3.93
C VAL A 265 22.74 -18.71 5.44
N LEU A 266 23.82 -18.54 6.21
CA LEU A 266 23.78 -18.63 7.67
C LEU A 266 22.87 -17.54 8.27
N TRP A 267 22.99 -16.32 7.77
CA TRP A 267 22.13 -15.21 8.11
C TRP A 267 20.67 -15.53 7.81
N GLY A 268 20.35 -16.05 6.63
CA GLY A 268 18.97 -16.41 6.28
C GLY A 268 18.38 -17.51 7.17
N VAL A 269 19.18 -18.52 7.54
CA VAL A 269 18.75 -19.57 8.48
C VAL A 269 18.51 -18.99 9.88
N MET A 270 19.35 -18.06 10.32
CA MET A 270 19.19 -17.35 11.59
C MET A 270 17.92 -16.49 11.59
N GLU A 271 17.72 -15.70 10.52
CA GLU A 271 16.60 -14.78 10.37
C GLU A 271 15.25 -15.51 10.36
N LEU A 272 15.19 -16.71 9.75
CA LEU A 272 13.98 -17.55 9.74
C LEU A 272 13.60 -18.11 11.12
N ARG A 273 14.53 -18.10 12.08
CA ARG A 273 14.36 -18.61 13.45
C ARG A 273 14.09 -17.51 14.47
N ILE A 274 14.51 -16.27 14.21
CA ILE A 274 14.30 -15.12 15.11
C ILE A 274 12.84 -14.64 14.99
N GLY A 275 12.27 -14.19 16.11
CA GLY A 275 10.87 -13.72 16.18
C GLY A 275 10.64 -12.33 15.58
N ASP A 276 11.58 -11.41 15.80
CA ASP A 276 11.53 -10.03 15.29
C ASP A 276 12.68 -9.78 14.28
N PRO A 277 12.69 -10.44 13.11
CA PRO A 277 13.77 -10.29 12.15
C PRO A 277 13.90 -8.85 11.63
N LEU A 278 15.10 -8.47 11.20
CA LEU A 278 15.35 -7.25 10.43
C LEU A 278 14.60 -7.28 9.10
N VAL A 279 14.66 -8.43 8.42
CA VAL A 279 13.95 -8.68 7.15
C VAL A 279 13.18 -9.98 7.30
N ASP A 280 11.84 -9.90 7.35
CA ASP A 280 11.03 -11.10 7.35
C ASP A 280 11.15 -11.82 5.99
N LEU A 281 11.98 -12.87 5.97
CA LEU A 281 12.24 -13.69 4.79
C LEU A 281 11.00 -14.48 4.35
N ARG A 282 10.04 -14.75 5.25
CA ARG A 282 8.79 -15.43 4.90
C ARG A 282 7.89 -14.50 4.11
N THR A 283 7.77 -13.25 4.56
CA THR A 283 7.05 -12.21 3.83
C THR A 283 7.74 -11.86 2.52
N THR A 284 9.07 -11.83 2.51
CA THR A 284 9.87 -11.61 1.30
C THR A 284 9.69 -12.73 0.27
N ALA A 285 9.54 -13.98 0.72
CA ALA A 285 9.32 -15.15 -0.15
C ALA A 285 7.90 -15.23 -0.72
N ARG A 286 6.95 -14.41 -0.25
CA ARG A 286 5.63 -14.31 -0.87
C ARG A 286 5.80 -13.93 -2.34
N ARG A 287 5.10 -14.63 -3.22
CA ARG A 287 5.24 -14.52 -4.68
C ARG A 287 5.19 -13.06 -5.19
N GLU A 288 4.31 -12.23 -4.63
CA GLU A 288 4.17 -10.83 -5.03
C GLU A 288 5.41 -10.00 -4.68
N VAL A 289 5.95 -10.16 -3.46
CA VAL A 289 7.16 -9.47 -2.99
C VAL A 289 8.39 -9.97 -3.73
N LEU A 290 8.57 -11.29 -3.83
CA LEU A 290 9.71 -11.93 -4.49
C LEU A 290 9.82 -11.53 -5.97
N LEU A 291 8.74 -11.68 -6.73
CA LEU A 291 8.76 -11.36 -8.16
C LEU A 291 8.94 -9.86 -8.41
N THR A 292 8.39 -9.00 -7.55
CA THR A 292 8.59 -7.55 -7.62
C THR A 292 10.06 -7.19 -7.34
N ASN A 293 10.69 -7.85 -6.38
CA ASN A 293 12.11 -7.66 -6.07
C ASN A 293 13.03 -8.16 -7.20
N LEU A 294 12.75 -9.32 -7.79
CA LEU A 294 13.49 -9.81 -8.96
C LEU A 294 13.32 -8.89 -10.18
N ALA A 295 12.10 -8.40 -10.43
CA ALA A 295 11.83 -7.37 -11.42
C ALA A 295 12.59 -6.05 -11.14
N SER A 296 12.82 -5.71 -9.87
CA SER A 296 13.56 -4.51 -9.50
C SER A 296 15.04 -4.60 -9.87
N ILE A 297 15.63 -5.80 -9.77
CA ILE A 297 17.00 -6.08 -10.23
C ILE A 297 17.10 -5.82 -11.73
N THR A 298 16.18 -6.34 -12.54
CA THR A 298 16.25 -6.21 -14.01
C THR A 298 16.08 -4.77 -14.47
N VAL A 299 15.16 -4.00 -13.84
CA VAL A 299 15.00 -2.58 -14.13
C VAL A 299 16.22 -1.78 -13.62
N GLY A 300 16.82 -2.18 -12.49
CA GLY A 300 18.11 -1.66 -12.02
C GLY A 300 19.23 -1.85 -13.05
N VAL A 301 19.33 -3.05 -13.64
CA VAL A 301 20.30 -3.35 -14.70
C VAL A 301 20.11 -2.43 -15.90
N ALA A 302 18.86 -2.29 -16.35
CA ALA A 302 18.48 -1.43 -17.46
C ALA A 302 18.71 0.06 -17.18
N PHE A 303 18.50 0.54 -15.96
CA PHE A 303 18.79 1.94 -15.62
C PHE A 303 20.28 2.26 -15.65
N TYR A 304 21.10 1.36 -15.10
CA TYR A 304 22.53 1.60 -15.05
C TYR A 304 23.20 1.46 -16.43
N ALA A 305 22.73 0.52 -17.24
CA ALA A 305 23.24 0.28 -18.59
C ALA A 305 23.16 1.52 -19.48
N ILE A 306 22.01 2.20 -19.53
CA ILE A 306 21.81 3.41 -20.32
C ILE A 306 22.67 4.56 -19.78
N SER A 307 22.76 4.66 -18.45
CA SER A 307 23.52 5.71 -17.76
C SER A 307 25.03 5.58 -17.98
N LEU A 308 25.53 4.37 -18.25
CA LEU A 308 26.95 4.13 -18.53
C LEU A 308 27.27 4.21 -20.02
N VAL A 309 26.45 3.61 -20.89
CA VAL A 309 26.76 3.48 -22.33
C VAL A 309 26.65 4.80 -23.08
N LEU A 310 25.57 5.58 -22.89
CA LEU A 310 25.33 6.80 -23.68
C LEU A 310 26.44 7.84 -23.49
N PRO A 311 26.82 8.23 -22.25
CA PRO A 311 27.88 9.21 -22.06
C PRO A 311 29.19 8.79 -22.71
N GLN A 312 29.55 7.51 -22.64
CA GLN A 312 30.79 7.00 -23.24
C GLN A 312 30.76 7.09 -24.76
N LEU A 313 29.68 6.64 -25.41
CA LEU A 313 29.54 6.74 -26.86
C LEU A 313 29.55 8.21 -27.35
N LEU A 314 28.85 9.09 -26.63
CA LEU A 314 28.78 10.52 -26.95
C LEU A 314 30.15 11.19 -26.86
N GLN A 315 30.94 10.86 -25.84
CA GLN A 315 32.24 11.47 -25.57
C GLN A 315 33.39 10.90 -26.41
N LEU A 316 33.22 9.71 -27.00
CA LEU A 316 34.27 9.09 -27.81
C LEU A 316 34.61 9.95 -29.05
N PRO A 317 35.90 10.13 -29.39
CA PRO A 317 36.30 10.94 -30.54
C PRO A 317 35.72 10.43 -31.86
N LYS A 318 35.38 11.35 -32.77
CA LYS A 318 34.91 11.00 -34.14
C LYS A 318 35.93 10.20 -34.94
N SER A 319 37.22 10.32 -34.62
CA SER A 319 38.29 9.52 -35.24
C SER A 319 38.12 8.01 -35.02
N THR A 320 37.34 7.59 -34.02
CA THR A 320 37.01 6.16 -33.81
C THR A 320 36.04 5.61 -34.87
N GLY A 321 35.42 6.45 -35.69
CA GLY A 321 34.49 6.08 -36.77
C GLY A 321 33.02 5.95 -36.34
N TYR A 322 32.74 5.85 -35.03
CA TYR A 322 31.38 5.77 -34.47
C TYR A 322 31.18 6.67 -33.24
N GLY A 323 32.25 7.12 -32.59
CA GLY A 323 32.16 8.10 -31.50
C GLY A 323 31.61 9.44 -32.00
N LEU A 324 30.83 10.11 -31.16
CA LEU A 324 30.13 11.34 -31.57
C LEU A 324 30.91 12.62 -31.26
N GLY A 325 32.03 12.53 -30.54
CA GLY A 325 32.97 13.61 -30.24
C GLY A 325 32.35 14.77 -29.47
N GLN A 326 31.36 14.51 -28.63
CA GLN A 326 30.67 15.51 -27.83
C GLN A 326 31.46 15.84 -26.56
N SER A 327 31.34 17.08 -26.09
CA SER A 327 31.91 17.48 -24.81
C SER A 327 31.17 16.79 -23.65
N MET A 328 31.79 16.74 -22.47
CA MET A 328 31.17 16.17 -21.26
C MET A 328 29.84 16.86 -20.91
N VAL A 329 29.76 18.18 -21.13
CA VAL A 329 28.54 18.97 -20.90
C VAL A 329 27.43 18.57 -21.88
N VAL A 330 27.74 18.48 -23.18
CA VAL A 330 26.75 18.09 -24.20
C VAL A 330 26.32 16.64 -23.99
N ALA A 331 27.24 15.74 -23.65
CA ALA A 331 26.90 14.36 -23.32
C ALA A 331 25.96 14.26 -22.11
N GLY A 332 26.21 15.05 -21.06
CA GLY A 332 25.30 15.18 -19.92
C GLY A 332 23.92 15.73 -20.32
N LEU A 333 23.89 16.76 -21.17
CA LEU A 333 22.63 17.34 -21.66
C LEU A 333 21.83 16.38 -22.53
N CYS A 334 22.49 15.52 -23.31
CA CYS A 334 21.83 14.46 -24.08
C CYS A 334 21.24 13.36 -23.19
N VAL A 335 21.80 13.12 -22.01
CA VAL A 335 21.31 12.13 -21.04
C VAL A 335 20.29 12.71 -20.07
N ALA A 336 20.31 14.02 -19.78
CA ALA A 336 19.36 14.68 -18.89
C ALA A 336 17.87 14.38 -19.18
N PRO A 337 17.41 14.26 -20.45
CA PRO A 337 16.06 13.82 -20.80
C PRO A 337 15.66 12.47 -20.20
N LEU A 338 16.59 11.55 -19.93
CA LEU A 338 16.32 10.29 -19.22
C LEU A 338 15.61 10.55 -17.90
N GLY A 339 16.19 11.44 -17.08
CA GLY A 339 15.69 11.78 -15.75
C GLY A 339 14.43 12.65 -15.79
N LEU A 340 14.39 13.63 -16.69
CA LEU A 340 13.22 14.49 -16.86
C LEU A 340 11.99 13.69 -17.30
N THR A 341 12.16 12.75 -18.23
CA THR A 341 11.03 11.93 -18.71
C THR A 341 10.46 11.06 -17.60
N MET A 342 11.29 10.53 -16.69
CA MET A 342 10.79 9.81 -15.51
C MET A 342 9.81 10.66 -14.69
N MET A 343 10.09 11.95 -14.53
CA MET A 343 9.23 12.90 -13.79
C MET A 343 7.92 13.16 -14.52
N PHE A 344 7.98 13.45 -15.82
CA PHE A 344 6.78 13.73 -16.63
C PHE A 344 5.87 12.52 -16.79
N VAL A 345 6.39 11.31 -16.59
CA VAL A 345 5.64 10.06 -16.68
C VAL A 345 4.98 9.67 -15.35
N ALA A 346 5.29 10.34 -14.22
CA ALA A 346 4.66 10.06 -12.93
C ALA A 346 3.11 10.23 -12.93
N PRO A 347 2.51 11.27 -13.55
CA PRO A 347 1.06 11.37 -13.68
C PRO A 347 0.46 10.30 -14.61
N LEU A 348 1.20 9.91 -15.65
CA LEU A 348 0.79 8.83 -16.54
C LEU A 348 0.75 7.49 -15.79
N TYR A 349 1.77 7.20 -14.99
CA TYR A 349 1.77 6.07 -14.07
C TYR A 349 0.52 6.09 -13.19
N ALA A 350 0.21 7.21 -12.52
CA ALA A 350 -0.93 7.31 -11.62
C ALA A 350 -2.26 6.96 -12.32
N ARG A 351 -2.46 7.44 -13.55
CA ARG A 351 -3.66 7.14 -14.36
C ARG A 351 -3.73 5.66 -14.75
N ILE A 352 -2.61 5.07 -15.17
CA ILE A 352 -2.55 3.65 -15.57
C ILE A 352 -2.77 2.75 -14.35
N ALA A 353 -2.09 3.04 -13.25
CA ALA A 353 -2.21 2.30 -12.00
C ALA A 353 -3.63 2.37 -11.43
N ALA A 354 -4.30 3.53 -11.47
CA ALA A 354 -5.68 3.66 -11.03
C ALA A 354 -6.67 2.86 -11.90
N ARG A 355 -6.45 2.80 -13.22
CA ARG A 355 -7.38 2.14 -14.15
C ARG A 355 -7.13 0.63 -14.31
N ARG A 356 -5.87 0.22 -14.31
CA ARG A 356 -5.43 -1.14 -14.69
C ARG A 356 -4.52 -1.82 -13.65
N GLY A 357 -4.20 -1.13 -12.55
CA GLY A 357 -3.35 -1.65 -11.48
C GLY A 357 -1.84 -1.47 -11.74
N PRO A 358 -1.01 -1.53 -10.68
CA PRO A 358 0.43 -1.29 -10.76
C PRO A 358 1.18 -2.39 -11.54
N LYS A 359 0.67 -3.64 -11.57
CA LYS A 359 1.22 -4.73 -12.39
C LYS A 359 1.24 -4.37 -13.88
N VAL A 360 0.14 -3.82 -14.40
CA VAL A 360 0.03 -3.47 -15.82
C VAL A 360 0.97 -2.31 -16.15
N SER A 361 1.09 -1.34 -15.26
CA SER A 361 2.05 -0.25 -15.43
C SER A 361 3.51 -0.73 -15.43
N LEU A 362 3.86 -1.71 -14.58
CA LEU A 362 5.18 -2.32 -14.57
C LEU A 362 5.49 -3.02 -15.91
N LEU A 363 4.56 -3.85 -16.40
CA LEU A 363 4.71 -4.56 -17.68
C LEU A 363 4.85 -3.59 -18.86
N LEU A 364 4.02 -2.55 -18.91
CA LEU A 364 4.12 -1.52 -19.94
C LEU A 364 5.47 -0.79 -19.86
N GLY A 365 5.90 -0.42 -18.65
CA GLY A 365 7.19 0.22 -18.43
C GLY A 365 8.35 -0.65 -18.94
N MET A 366 8.38 -1.92 -18.58
CA MET A 366 9.40 -2.86 -19.06
C MET A 366 9.35 -3.07 -20.58
N LEU A 367 8.16 -3.14 -21.19
CA LEU A 367 8.04 -3.24 -22.64
C LEU A 367 8.63 -1.99 -23.33
N VAL A 368 8.33 -0.79 -22.81
CA VAL A 368 8.88 0.47 -23.32
C VAL A 368 10.41 0.51 -23.17
N ILE A 369 10.96 0.03 -22.05
CA ILE A 369 12.42 -0.12 -21.88
C ILE A 369 12.98 -1.05 -22.95
N GLY A 370 12.36 -2.21 -23.16
CA GLY A 370 12.78 -3.20 -24.16
C GLY A 370 12.77 -2.63 -25.58
N VAL A 371 11.74 -1.85 -25.94
CA VAL A 371 11.67 -1.13 -27.22
C VAL A 371 12.79 -0.09 -27.32
N GLY A 372 13.06 0.69 -26.27
CA GLY A 372 14.12 1.68 -26.26
C GLY A 372 15.51 1.07 -26.48
N TYR A 373 15.82 -0.03 -25.79
CA TYR A 373 17.06 -0.78 -26.00
C TYR A 373 17.12 -1.47 -27.36
N GLY A 374 16.02 -2.07 -27.83
CA GLY A 374 15.95 -2.71 -29.14
C GLY A 374 16.17 -1.71 -30.27
N ALA A 375 15.50 -0.57 -30.23
CA ALA A 375 15.69 0.53 -31.19
C ALA A 375 17.11 1.08 -31.12
N GLY A 376 17.68 1.20 -29.92
CA GLY A 376 19.03 1.73 -29.74
C GLY A 376 20.12 0.93 -30.43
N ILE A 377 19.93 -0.36 -30.73
CA ILE A 377 20.91 -1.16 -31.47
C ILE A 377 21.23 -0.54 -32.85
N GLY A 378 20.26 0.13 -33.47
CA GLY A 378 20.39 0.80 -34.77
C GLY A 378 20.31 2.33 -34.74
N LEU A 379 20.15 2.95 -33.56
CA LEU A 379 19.87 4.39 -33.43
C LEU A 379 20.95 5.10 -32.57
N MET A 380 22.23 4.83 -32.85
CA MET A 380 23.37 5.30 -32.05
C MET A 380 24.35 6.20 -32.83
N ASP A 381 24.02 6.54 -34.07
CA ASP A 381 24.93 7.20 -35.00
C ASP A 381 24.94 8.73 -34.86
N ALA A 382 23.96 9.31 -34.15
CA ALA A 382 23.88 10.75 -33.95
C ALA A 382 23.40 11.14 -32.54
N PRO A 383 23.81 12.31 -32.02
CA PRO A 383 23.44 12.75 -30.66
C PRO A 383 21.93 12.83 -30.42
N TRP A 384 21.15 13.33 -31.38
CA TRP A 384 19.69 13.42 -31.25
C TRP A 384 19.03 12.04 -31.15
N GLN A 385 19.62 11.00 -31.74
CA GLN A 385 19.13 9.63 -31.61
C GLN A 385 19.33 9.11 -30.18
N THR A 386 20.47 9.42 -29.56
CA THR A 386 20.72 9.08 -28.14
C THR A 386 19.72 9.76 -27.21
N VAL A 387 19.28 10.99 -27.54
CA VAL A 387 18.23 11.70 -26.79
C VAL A 387 16.89 10.97 -26.90
N ILE A 388 16.51 10.49 -28.10
CA ILE A 388 15.28 9.69 -28.28
C ILE A 388 15.35 8.42 -27.44
N ILE A 389 16.48 7.70 -27.47
CA ILE A 389 16.67 6.51 -26.65
C ILE A 389 16.53 6.86 -25.16
N ALA A 390 17.18 7.94 -24.71
CA ALA A 390 17.11 8.40 -23.32
C ALA A 390 15.67 8.73 -22.90
N VAL A 391 14.89 9.39 -23.75
CA VAL A 391 13.47 9.68 -23.49
C VAL A 391 12.64 8.40 -23.40
N VAL A 392 12.76 7.49 -24.38
CA VAL A 392 11.97 6.26 -24.41
C VAL A 392 12.31 5.36 -23.21
N VAL A 393 13.60 5.11 -22.98
CA VAL A 393 14.06 4.30 -21.84
C VAL A 393 13.70 4.97 -20.52
N GLY A 394 13.85 6.30 -20.41
CA GLY A 394 13.48 7.08 -19.24
C GLY A 394 11.99 6.99 -18.89
N ALA A 395 11.11 7.05 -19.91
CA ALA A 395 9.68 6.84 -19.72
C ALA A 395 9.38 5.44 -19.17
N GLY A 396 9.99 4.41 -19.75
CA GLY A 396 9.79 3.03 -19.33
C GLY A 396 10.28 2.76 -17.91
N ILE A 397 11.48 3.25 -17.55
CA ILE A 397 12.02 3.13 -16.18
C ILE A 397 11.17 3.94 -15.21
N GLY A 398 10.69 5.13 -15.60
CA GLY A 398 9.77 5.94 -14.79
C GLY A 398 8.49 5.18 -14.43
N LEU A 399 7.83 4.55 -15.41
CA LEU A 399 6.68 3.67 -15.16
C LEU A 399 7.03 2.50 -14.25
N ALA A 400 8.15 1.82 -14.50
CA ALA A 400 8.56 0.64 -13.75
C ALA A 400 8.91 0.98 -12.29
N TYR A 401 9.78 1.96 -12.05
CA TYR A 401 10.17 2.38 -10.69
C TYR A 401 9.02 2.95 -9.89
N SER A 402 8.03 3.58 -10.52
CA SER A 402 6.81 4.01 -9.83
C SER A 402 5.93 2.81 -9.43
N SER A 403 5.98 1.71 -10.18
CA SER A 403 5.14 0.52 -9.96
C SER A 403 5.67 -0.42 -8.89
N LEU A 404 6.99 -0.54 -8.76
CA LEU A 404 7.63 -1.52 -7.86
C LEU A 404 7.27 -1.27 -6.38
N PRO A 405 7.42 -0.06 -5.80
CA PRO A 405 7.03 0.18 -4.41
C PRO A 405 5.54 -0.01 -4.15
N ALA A 406 4.69 0.31 -5.13
CA ALA A 406 3.25 0.15 -5.02
C ALA A 406 2.83 -1.33 -4.94
N LEU A 407 3.49 -2.21 -5.71
CA LEU A 407 3.29 -3.65 -5.65
C LEU A 407 3.75 -4.23 -4.31
N ILE A 408 4.89 -3.77 -3.78
CA ILE A 408 5.36 -4.18 -2.45
C ILE A 408 4.34 -3.79 -1.38
N ILE A 409 3.85 -2.55 -1.42
CA ILE A 409 2.91 -2.01 -0.42
C ILE A 409 1.58 -2.76 -0.39
N GLY A 410 1.09 -3.20 -1.54
CA GLY A 410 -0.12 -4.03 -1.62
C GLY A 410 0.03 -5.42 -0.98
N ALA A 411 1.27 -5.91 -0.82
CA ALA A 411 1.56 -7.28 -0.39
C ALA A 411 2.03 -7.41 1.07
N VAL A 412 2.33 -6.29 1.73
CA VAL A 412 2.94 -6.24 3.07
C VAL A 412 2.11 -5.44 4.07
N ASP A 413 2.19 -5.88 5.33
CA ASP A 413 1.46 -5.26 6.43
C ASP A 413 1.85 -3.78 6.61
N PRO A 414 0.91 -2.91 7.03
CA PRO A 414 1.17 -1.46 7.18
C PRO A 414 2.29 -1.09 8.15
N SER A 415 2.64 -1.98 9.07
CA SER A 415 3.76 -1.81 10.01
C SER A 415 5.13 -2.17 9.42
N GLU A 416 5.21 -2.84 8.26
CA GLU A 416 6.48 -3.41 7.74
C GLU A 416 6.93 -2.80 6.40
N THR A 417 6.44 -1.60 6.15
CA THR A 417 6.48 -0.96 4.82
C THR A 417 7.82 -0.32 4.53
N GLY A 418 8.50 0.17 5.57
CA GLY A 418 9.85 0.70 5.49
C GLY A 418 10.84 -0.41 5.21
N ALA A 419 10.76 -1.52 5.94
CA ALA A 419 11.62 -2.69 5.74
C ALA A 419 11.44 -3.29 4.33
N ALA A 420 10.20 -3.51 3.87
CA ALA A 420 9.93 -4.09 2.56
C ALA A 420 10.38 -3.19 1.39
N ASN A 421 10.14 -1.88 1.46
CA ASN A 421 10.65 -0.94 0.44
C ASN A 421 12.17 -0.74 0.54
N GLY A 422 12.73 -0.87 1.74
CA GLY A 422 14.18 -0.84 1.96
C GLY A 422 14.86 -2.01 1.24
N LEU A 423 14.31 -3.21 1.39
CA LEU A 423 14.73 -4.39 0.64
C LEU A 423 14.56 -4.18 -0.87
N ASN A 424 13.45 -3.61 -1.32
CA ASN A 424 13.24 -3.32 -2.74
C ASN A 424 14.31 -2.38 -3.33
N THR A 425 14.67 -1.34 -2.57
CA THR A 425 15.74 -0.41 -2.96
C THR A 425 17.12 -1.09 -2.96
N LEU A 426 17.37 -2.01 -2.03
CA LEU A 426 18.56 -2.86 -2.05
C LEU A 426 18.61 -3.73 -3.32
N MET A 427 17.50 -4.36 -3.71
CA MET A 427 17.43 -5.17 -4.94
C MET A 427 17.73 -4.35 -6.19
N ARG A 428 17.21 -3.12 -6.27
CA ARG A 428 17.56 -2.18 -7.34
C ARG A 428 19.07 -1.88 -7.36
N SER A 429 19.67 -1.67 -6.19
CA SER A 429 21.10 -1.38 -6.05
C SER A 429 21.97 -2.57 -6.50
N ILE A 430 21.58 -3.80 -6.14
CA ILE A 430 22.21 -5.02 -6.66
C ILE A 430 22.15 -5.04 -8.19
N GLY A 431 20.99 -4.73 -8.78
CA GLY A 431 20.84 -4.64 -10.23
C GLY A 431 21.79 -3.62 -10.88
N THR A 432 21.93 -2.43 -10.27
CA THR A 432 22.87 -1.42 -10.78
C THR A 432 24.33 -1.85 -10.68
N SER A 433 24.73 -2.51 -9.58
CA SER A 433 26.11 -3.00 -9.40
C SER A 433 26.45 -4.18 -10.31
N VAL A 434 25.50 -5.11 -10.51
CA VAL A 434 25.69 -6.22 -11.47
C VAL A 434 25.83 -5.66 -12.89
N SER A 435 25.01 -4.67 -13.25
CA SER A 435 25.09 -4.02 -14.56
C SER A 435 26.41 -3.30 -14.79
N SER A 436 26.92 -2.55 -13.79
CA SER A 436 28.21 -1.89 -13.89
C SER A 436 29.34 -2.88 -14.17
N ALA A 437 29.34 -4.01 -13.45
CA ALA A 437 30.34 -5.06 -13.60
C ALA A 437 30.27 -5.73 -14.97
N VAL A 438 29.09 -6.21 -15.37
CA VAL A 438 28.89 -6.95 -16.63
C VAL A 438 29.15 -6.06 -17.83
N ILE A 439 28.59 -4.85 -17.85
CA ILE A 439 28.73 -3.94 -19.00
C ILE A 439 30.15 -3.37 -19.06
N GLY A 440 30.75 -3.02 -17.92
CA GLY A 440 32.14 -2.61 -17.86
C GLY A 440 33.08 -3.69 -18.41
N MET A 441 32.87 -4.95 -18.03
CA MET A 441 33.62 -6.09 -18.57
C MET A 441 33.42 -6.25 -20.08
N VAL A 442 32.18 -6.18 -20.57
CA VAL A 442 31.89 -6.29 -22.01
C VAL A 442 32.58 -5.18 -22.79
N LEU A 443 32.48 -3.93 -22.34
CA LEU A 443 33.10 -2.79 -23.01
C LEU A 443 34.62 -2.84 -22.99
N ALA A 444 35.21 -3.36 -21.90
CA ALA A 444 36.66 -3.58 -21.79
C ALA A 444 37.12 -4.72 -22.72
N HIS A 445 36.42 -5.85 -22.74
CA HIS A 445 36.78 -7.01 -23.55
C HIS A 445 36.56 -6.75 -25.05
N MET A 446 35.52 -5.99 -25.39
CA MET A 446 35.21 -5.57 -26.76
C MET A 446 35.77 -4.19 -27.07
N SER A 447 36.98 -3.89 -26.60
CA SER A 447 37.71 -2.65 -26.90
C SER A 447 38.78 -2.86 -27.96
N ARG A 448 39.20 -1.76 -28.60
CA ARG A 448 40.33 -1.74 -29.54
C ARG A 448 41.24 -0.56 -29.24
N SER A 449 42.53 -0.70 -29.55
CA SER A 449 43.47 0.42 -29.46
C SER A 449 43.29 1.37 -30.63
N VAL A 450 43.08 2.65 -30.34
CA VAL A 450 43.07 3.75 -31.32
C VAL A 450 44.17 4.73 -30.91
N GLY A 451 45.35 4.59 -31.51
CA GLY A 451 46.55 5.28 -31.06
C GLY A 451 46.99 4.80 -29.66
N PRO A 452 47.31 5.68 -28.71
CA PRO A 452 47.75 5.30 -27.36
C PRO A 452 46.60 4.92 -26.41
N VAL A 453 45.33 5.02 -26.83
CA VAL A 453 44.17 4.84 -25.95
C VAL A 453 43.34 3.62 -26.40
N THR A 454 42.93 2.79 -25.45
CA THR A 454 41.96 1.70 -25.67
C THR A 454 40.54 2.22 -25.53
N VAL A 455 39.71 1.98 -26.54
CA VAL A 455 38.32 2.48 -26.58
C VAL A 455 37.33 1.34 -26.88
N PRO A 456 36.15 1.30 -26.24
CA PRO A 456 35.12 0.29 -26.51
C PRO A 456 34.58 0.37 -27.92
N THR A 457 34.44 -0.77 -28.61
CA THR A 457 33.91 -0.82 -29.99
C THR A 457 32.39 -0.60 -30.06
N MET A 458 31.89 -0.23 -31.24
CA MET A 458 30.45 -0.16 -31.51
C MET A 458 29.73 -1.50 -31.24
N ALA A 459 30.39 -2.62 -31.53
CA ALA A 459 29.86 -3.94 -31.20
C ALA A 459 29.71 -4.12 -29.68
N GLY A 460 30.68 -3.65 -28.89
CA GLY A 460 30.59 -3.63 -27.42
C GLY A 460 29.38 -2.85 -26.90
N PHE A 461 29.11 -1.66 -27.46
CA PHE A 461 27.92 -0.87 -27.11
C PHE A 461 26.61 -1.58 -27.47
N ARG A 462 26.54 -2.20 -28.65
CA ARG A 462 25.37 -2.99 -29.08
C ARG A 462 25.15 -4.22 -28.20
N VAL A 463 26.21 -4.92 -27.80
CA VAL A 463 26.12 -6.07 -26.88
C VAL A 463 25.65 -5.61 -25.49
N ALA A 464 26.14 -4.48 -24.99
CA ALA A 464 25.64 -3.90 -23.73
C ALA A 464 24.12 -3.61 -23.80
N PHE A 465 23.64 -3.06 -24.92
CA PHE A 465 22.21 -2.83 -25.16
C PHE A 465 21.41 -4.14 -25.24
N LEU A 466 21.95 -5.17 -25.89
CA LEU A 466 21.33 -6.49 -25.95
C LEU A 466 21.23 -7.15 -24.57
N ILE A 467 22.25 -7.02 -23.73
CA ILE A 467 22.23 -7.53 -22.35
C ILE A 467 21.13 -6.82 -21.55
N ALA A 468 21.02 -5.50 -21.65
CA ALA A 468 19.97 -4.74 -20.98
C ALA A 468 18.57 -5.12 -21.51
N ALA A 469 18.40 -5.29 -22.82
CA ALA A 469 17.14 -5.76 -23.42
C ALA A 469 16.76 -7.17 -22.93
N ALA A 470 17.72 -8.10 -22.86
CA ALA A 470 17.51 -9.45 -22.37
C ALA A 470 17.13 -9.46 -20.88
N ALA A 471 17.82 -8.67 -20.05
CA ALA A 471 17.47 -8.53 -18.62
C ALA A 471 16.03 -8.03 -18.44
N VAL A 472 15.60 -7.07 -19.26
CA VAL A 472 14.24 -6.53 -19.23
C VAL A 472 13.22 -7.53 -19.72
N LEU A 473 13.53 -8.33 -20.76
CA LEU A 473 12.67 -9.43 -21.21
C LEU A 473 12.43 -10.45 -20.09
N VAL A 474 13.50 -10.83 -19.37
CA VAL A 474 13.38 -11.66 -18.15
C VAL A 474 12.50 -10.96 -17.11
N GLY A 475 12.67 -9.65 -16.93
CA GLY A 475 11.78 -8.82 -16.09
C GLY A 475 10.31 -8.90 -16.48
N VAL A 476 9.98 -8.82 -17.77
CA VAL A 476 8.61 -8.93 -18.30
C VAL A 476 8.04 -10.31 -17.98
N VAL A 477 8.83 -11.37 -18.19
CA VAL A 477 8.42 -12.75 -17.85
C VAL A 477 8.11 -12.84 -16.35
N LEU A 478 9.02 -12.40 -15.47
CA LEU A 478 8.82 -12.41 -14.02
C LEU A 478 7.59 -11.60 -13.60
N ALA A 479 7.42 -10.39 -14.15
CA ALA A 479 6.29 -9.52 -13.86
C ALA A 479 4.96 -10.08 -14.37
N SER A 480 4.96 -10.88 -15.44
CA SER A 480 3.74 -11.52 -15.96
C SER A 480 3.13 -12.50 -14.96
N PHE A 481 3.99 -13.15 -14.15
CA PHE A 481 3.62 -14.08 -13.09
C PHE A 481 3.18 -13.40 -11.78
N LEU A 482 3.19 -12.07 -11.69
CA LEU A 482 2.62 -11.38 -10.53
C LEU A 482 1.11 -11.66 -10.43
N PRO A 483 0.56 -11.88 -9.22
CA PRO A 483 -0.88 -12.05 -9.05
C PRO A 483 -1.62 -10.78 -9.52
N SER A 484 -2.72 -10.95 -10.26
CA SER A 484 -3.58 -9.80 -10.61
C SER A 484 -4.43 -9.47 -9.39
N GLN A 485 -4.44 -8.20 -8.97
CA GLN A 485 -5.31 -7.78 -7.88
C GLN A 485 -6.77 -8.06 -8.26
N ARG A 486 -7.45 -8.84 -7.43
CA ARG A 486 -8.88 -9.12 -7.57
C ARG A 486 -9.58 -7.77 -7.43
N LYS A 487 -10.33 -7.33 -8.45
CA LYS A 487 -11.25 -6.20 -8.28
C LYS A 487 -12.15 -6.57 -7.12
N VAL A 488 -11.98 -5.90 -5.98
CA VAL A 488 -13.03 -5.87 -4.96
C VAL A 488 -14.20 -5.26 -5.69
N SER A 489 -15.21 -6.09 -5.98
CA SER A 489 -16.49 -5.61 -6.49
C SER A 489 -16.91 -4.52 -5.51
N ARG A 490 -17.01 -3.27 -6.00
CA ARG A 490 -17.79 -2.27 -5.28
C ARG A 490 -19.12 -2.96 -4.95
N PRO A 491 -19.59 -2.92 -3.69
CA PRO A 491 -20.98 -3.21 -3.43
C PRO A 491 -21.76 -2.25 -4.32
N THR A 492 -22.31 -2.75 -5.43
CA THR A 492 -23.36 -2.05 -6.12
C THR A 492 -24.51 -2.10 -5.12
N LEU A 493 -24.73 -0.98 -4.43
CA LEU A 493 -26.00 -0.72 -3.79
C LEU A 493 -27.02 -0.69 -4.92
N VAL A 494 -27.56 -1.85 -5.24
CA VAL A 494 -28.79 -1.98 -6.00
C VAL A 494 -29.87 -1.52 -5.03
N ALA A 495 -30.12 -0.22 -4.99
CA ALA A 495 -31.41 0.28 -4.58
C ALA A 495 -32.39 -0.18 -5.68
N GLN A 496 -32.91 -1.39 -5.53
CA GLN A 496 -34.17 -1.76 -6.17
C GLN A 496 -35.25 -1.03 -5.38
N SER A 497 -35.60 0.17 -5.83
CA SER A 497 -36.88 0.79 -5.50
C SER A 497 -37.97 -0.13 -6.05
N THR A 498 -38.63 -0.88 -5.16
CA THR A 498 -39.83 -1.67 -5.47
C THR A 498 -41.07 -0.76 -5.58
N GLU A 499 -40.94 0.42 -6.19
CA GLU A 499 -42.04 1.40 -6.26
C GLU A 499 -42.34 1.95 -7.67
N ASP A 500 -41.61 1.54 -8.71
CA ASP A 500 -41.94 1.93 -10.11
C ASP A 500 -42.78 0.89 -10.88
N ALA A 501 -43.41 -0.06 -10.21
CA ALA A 501 -44.30 -1.04 -10.84
C ALA A 501 -45.80 -0.69 -10.74
N THR A 502 -46.20 0.50 -10.28
CA THR A 502 -47.63 0.82 -10.10
C THR A 502 -48.06 2.22 -10.57
N ALA A 503 -47.26 2.94 -11.34
CA ALA A 503 -47.69 4.21 -11.93
C ALA A 503 -47.27 4.33 -13.40
N ALA A 504 -48.04 3.71 -14.29
CA ALA A 504 -48.06 4.08 -15.71
C ALA A 504 -49.49 4.54 -16.06
N PRO A 505 -49.68 5.71 -16.74
CA PRO A 505 -50.99 6.22 -17.11
C PRO A 505 -51.72 5.29 -18.09
N GLU A 506 -53.03 5.15 -17.89
CA GLU A 506 -53.93 4.20 -18.55
C GLU A 506 -54.40 4.65 -19.96
N GLU A 507 -53.60 5.42 -20.72
CA GLU A 507 -54.04 5.99 -22.00
C GLU A 507 -53.33 5.48 -23.26
N GLU A 508 -52.35 4.58 -23.16
CA GLU A 508 -51.60 4.10 -24.35
C GLU A 508 -51.71 2.58 -24.60
N ARG A 509 -52.79 1.95 -24.15
CA ARG A 509 -53.08 0.52 -24.44
C ARG A 509 -53.94 0.26 -25.68
N LEU A 510 -54.30 1.29 -26.45
CA LEU A 510 -55.24 1.13 -27.57
C LEU A 510 -54.64 1.20 -28.98
N GLN A 511 -53.33 1.43 -29.16
CA GLN A 511 -52.75 1.47 -30.51
C GLN A 511 -51.32 0.88 -30.56
N ALA A 512 -51.22 -0.45 -30.64
CA ALA A 512 -50.06 -1.09 -31.26
C ALA A 512 -50.48 -2.39 -31.98
N PRO A 513 -49.93 -2.69 -33.17
CA PRO A 513 -50.43 -3.76 -34.03
C PRO A 513 -49.99 -5.16 -33.57
N SER A 514 -50.91 -6.11 -33.70
CA SER A 514 -50.71 -7.54 -33.47
C SER A 514 -49.72 -8.14 -34.48
N THR A 515 -48.65 -8.77 -33.97
CA THR A 515 -47.82 -9.69 -34.77
C THR A 515 -47.90 -11.08 -34.13
N PRO A 516 -48.26 -12.15 -34.86
CA PRO A 516 -48.48 -13.47 -34.27
C PRO A 516 -47.17 -14.21 -34.02
N ALA A 517 -47.03 -14.80 -32.83
CA ALA A 517 -45.95 -15.73 -32.51
C ALA A 517 -46.27 -17.14 -33.07
N PRO A 518 -45.27 -17.91 -33.53
CA PRO A 518 -45.48 -19.26 -34.06
C PRO A 518 -45.66 -20.29 -32.94
N ALA A 519 -46.55 -21.26 -33.16
CA ALA A 519 -46.90 -22.32 -32.22
C ALA A 519 -45.80 -23.40 -32.08
N PRO A 520 -45.60 -23.99 -30.88
CA PRO A 520 -44.85 -25.22 -30.71
C PRO A 520 -45.77 -26.46 -30.79
N ALA A 521 -45.30 -27.51 -31.48
CA ALA A 521 -45.89 -28.85 -31.54
C ALA A 521 -45.21 -29.80 -30.51
N PRO A 522 -45.83 -30.95 -30.16
CA PRO A 522 -45.78 -31.54 -28.81
C PRO A 522 -44.77 -32.68 -28.64
N VAL A 523 -44.39 -32.98 -27.38
CA VAL A 523 -43.78 -34.28 -27.00
C VAL A 523 -44.39 -34.77 -25.67
N ASP A 524 -44.68 -36.07 -25.65
CA ASP A 524 -45.49 -36.86 -24.73
C ASP A 524 -45.09 -36.89 -23.24
N VAL A 525 -46.11 -37.14 -22.41
CA VAL A 525 -46.07 -37.35 -20.96
C VAL A 525 -46.37 -38.82 -20.63
N THR A 526 -45.73 -39.39 -19.61
CA THR A 526 -46.28 -40.54 -18.86
C THR A 526 -45.91 -40.40 -17.36
N PRO A 527 -46.80 -40.80 -16.41
CA PRO A 527 -46.93 -40.12 -15.12
C PRO A 527 -46.47 -40.96 -13.90
N ALA A 528 -46.27 -40.29 -12.76
CA ALA A 528 -46.31 -40.92 -11.44
C ALA A 528 -47.11 -40.05 -10.45
N ALA A 529 -47.97 -40.71 -9.68
CA ALA A 529 -48.97 -40.19 -8.75
C ALA A 529 -48.68 -40.73 -7.30
N PRO A 530 -49.48 -40.44 -6.24
CA PRO A 530 -49.19 -39.33 -5.30
C PRO A 530 -49.41 -39.61 -3.78
N VAL A 531 -49.28 -38.54 -2.95
CA VAL A 531 -49.81 -38.25 -1.56
C VAL A 531 -49.26 -39.07 -0.35
N PRO A 532 -49.45 -38.75 0.98
CA PRO A 532 -50.14 -37.63 1.67
C PRO A 532 -49.44 -36.95 2.90
N THR A 533 -50.18 -35.97 3.42
CA THR A 533 -50.11 -35.04 4.57
C THR A 533 -50.23 -35.62 6.01
N ALA A 534 -49.64 -34.88 6.98
CA ALA A 534 -50.02 -34.56 8.39
C ALA A 534 -50.58 -35.61 9.40
N VAL A 535 -50.09 -35.59 10.66
CA VAL A 535 -50.80 -35.64 11.98
C VAL A 535 -49.78 -35.52 13.15
N ALA A 536 -50.14 -34.81 14.23
CA ALA A 536 -49.53 -34.81 15.58
C ALA A 536 -50.60 -35.31 16.61
N PRO A 537 -50.44 -35.38 17.96
CA PRO A 537 -49.32 -35.60 18.91
C PRO A 537 -49.64 -36.69 19.99
N ALA A 538 -48.72 -37.05 20.92
CA ALA A 538 -48.98 -37.63 22.28
C ALA A 538 -47.63 -37.91 23.01
N ALA A 539 -47.29 -37.32 24.16
CA ALA A 539 -47.74 -37.54 25.56
C ALA A 539 -47.03 -38.69 26.31
N ALA A 540 -46.70 -38.39 27.58
CA ALA A 540 -45.74 -39.04 28.47
C ALA A 540 -46.04 -40.49 28.93
N ALA A 541 -44.97 -41.23 29.26
CA ALA A 541 -44.97 -42.26 30.32
C ALA A 541 -43.55 -42.53 30.86
N THR A 542 -43.45 -42.73 32.17
CA THR A 542 -42.30 -43.21 32.96
C THR A 542 -42.86 -44.31 33.89
N PRO A 543 -42.08 -45.03 34.73
CA PRO A 543 -40.88 -45.87 34.56
C PRO A 543 -41.12 -47.35 34.97
N ALA A 544 -40.21 -48.30 34.68
CA ALA A 544 -40.05 -49.54 35.47
C ALA A 544 -38.72 -50.30 35.21
N ASP A 545 -37.86 -50.22 36.23
CA ASP A 545 -37.01 -51.24 36.88
C ASP A 545 -36.61 -52.57 36.18
N VAL A 546 -35.29 -52.81 36.06
CA VAL A 546 -34.62 -54.13 36.01
C VAL A 546 -33.24 -54.01 36.67
N PRO A 547 -32.93 -54.75 37.77
CA PRO A 547 -31.58 -54.84 38.33
C PRO A 547 -30.93 -56.22 37.98
N PRO A 548 -29.67 -56.52 38.37
CA PRO A 548 -28.51 -56.45 37.49
C PRO A 548 -27.90 -57.83 37.19
N ALA A 549 -27.12 -57.95 36.10
CA ALA A 549 -26.18 -59.05 35.93
C ALA A 549 -24.85 -58.52 35.41
N ALA A 550 -23.84 -58.64 36.26
CA ALA A 550 -22.47 -58.25 36.03
C ALA A 550 -21.83 -59.11 34.92
N GLY A 551 -21.29 -58.43 33.91
CA GLY A 551 -20.37 -58.98 32.93
C GLY A 551 -19.27 -57.95 32.70
N THR A 552 -18.15 -58.16 33.38
CA THR A 552 -16.95 -57.33 33.29
C THR A 552 -16.41 -57.32 31.86
N LEU A 553 -16.68 -56.25 31.13
CA LEU A 553 -15.88 -55.83 29.98
C LEU A 553 -15.14 -54.55 30.39
N VAL A 554 -13.82 -54.62 30.27
CA VAL A 554 -12.86 -53.56 30.50
C VAL A 554 -13.37 -52.25 29.87
N GLN A 555 -13.72 -51.26 30.69
CA GLN A 555 -13.89 -49.88 30.24
C GLN A 555 -12.52 -49.39 29.79
N ASP A 556 -12.27 -49.47 28.49
CA ASP A 556 -11.20 -48.69 27.88
C ASP A 556 -11.58 -47.22 28.08
N ARG A 557 -10.94 -46.54 29.03
CA ARG A 557 -11.25 -45.14 29.37
C ARG A 557 -10.84 -44.27 28.18
N ALA A 558 -11.80 -43.99 27.30
CA ALA A 558 -11.60 -43.10 26.15
C ALA A 558 -11.04 -41.75 26.64
N ALA A 559 -9.87 -41.39 26.10
CA ALA A 559 -9.28 -40.08 26.32
C ALA A 559 -10.16 -39.03 25.60
N GLY A 560 -10.50 -37.94 26.28
CA GLY A 560 -11.46 -36.97 25.73
C GLY A 560 -11.57 -35.70 26.56
N PHE A 561 -12.55 -34.87 26.21
CA PHE A 561 -12.85 -33.61 26.90
C PHE A 561 -14.24 -33.69 27.54
N ARG A 562 -14.38 -33.15 28.75
CA ARG A 562 -15.65 -33.00 29.46
C ARG A 562 -15.76 -31.61 30.05
N GLY A 563 -16.96 -31.10 30.24
CA GLY A 563 -17.18 -29.83 30.93
C GLY A 563 -18.59 -29.31 30.72
N ARG A 564 -18.80 -28.02 30.91
CA ARG A 564 -20.11 -27.37 30.74
C ARG A 564 -20.05 -26.17 29.79
N VAL A 565 -21.07 -26.04 28.94
CA VAL A 565 -21.34 -24.83 28.17
C VAL A 565 -22.21 -23.91 29.01
N ARG A 566 -21.75 -22.67 29.25
CA ARG A 566 -22.41 -21.73 30.14
C ARG A 566 -22.47 -20.31 29.56
N TYR A 567 -23.39 -19.51 30.06
CA TYR A 567 -23.38 -18.07 29.88
C TYR A 567 -22.23 -17.45 30.68
N ALA A 568 -21.85 -16.21 30.34
CA ALA A 568 -20.95 -15.40 31.18
C ALA A 568 -21.52 -15.17 32.60
N SER A 569 -22.84 -15.26 32.77
CA SER A 569 -23.54 -15.20 34.06
C SER A 569 -23.46 -16.50 34.88
N GLY A 570 -22.89 -17.58 34.33
CA GLY A 570 -22.72 -18.87 35.00
C GLY A 570 -23.87 -19.86 34.83
N ALA A 571 -25.00 -19.46 34.25
CA ALA A 571 -26.12 -20.37 33.94
C ALA A 571 -25.74 -21.37 32.82
N PRO A 572 -26.26 -22.62 32.85
CA PRO A 572 -25.97 -23.61 31.80
C PRO A 572 -26.69 -23.31 30.49
N ILE A 573 -26.06 -23.63 29.36
CA ILE A 573 -26.65 -23.54 28.01
C ILE A 573 -26.91 -24.96 27.51
N ALA A 574 -28.18 -25.36 27.52
CA ALA A 574 -28.62 -26.64 26.98
C ALA A 574 -28.66 -26.62 25.44
N GLY A 575 -28.36 -27.75 24.81
CA GLY A 575 -28.47 -27.91 23.36
C GLY A 575 -27.37 -27.24 22.53
N ALA A 576 -26.33 -26.70 23.17
CA ALA A 576 -25.16 -26.17 22.46
C ALA A 576 -24.41 -27.30 21.76
N SER A 577 -24.06 -27.12 20.48
CA SER A 577 -23.20 -28.05 19.75
C SER A 577 -21.75 -27.80 20.12
N VAL A 578 -21.04 -28.86 20.53
CA VAL A 578 -19.61 -28.81 20.86
C VAL A 578 -18.86 -29.68 19.87
N THR A 579 -18.02 -29.06 19.05
CA THR A 579 -17.24 -29.72 18.00
C THR A 579 -15.77 -29.72 18.38
N LEU A 580 -15.12 -30.88 18.21
CA LEU A 580 -13.69 -31.07 18.40
C LEU A 580 -13.01 -31.10 17.03
N ILE A 581 -11.95 -30.29 16.84
CA ILE A 581 -11.22 -30.15 15.57
C ILE A 581 -9.74 -30.50 15.78
N ASP A 582 -9.19 -31.35 14.91
CA ASP A 582 -7.78 -31.79 14.92
C ASP A 582 -6.81 -30.70 14.39
N ARG A 583 -5.50 -30.93 14.50
CA ARG A 583 -4.46 -29.98 14.03
C ARG A 583 -4.46 -29.76 12.52
N GLN A 584 -5.12 -30.64 11.76
CA GLN A 584 -5.26 -30.57 10.31
C GLN A 584 -6.55 -29.84 9.90
N GLY A 585 -7.34 -29.35 10.88
CA GLY A 585 -8.59 -28.63 10.65
C GLY A 585 -9.80 -29.54 10.38
N ARG A 586 -9.68 -30.85 10.62
CA ARG A 586 -10.78 -31.80 10.43
C ARG A 586 -11.53 -32.04 11.74
N GLN A 587 -12.84 -32.24 11.63
CA GLN A 587 -13.68 -32.59 12.77
C GLN A 587 -13.29 -33.97 13.32
N ALA A 588 -12.78 -33.99 14.55
CA ALA A 588 -12.38 -35.17 15.29
C ALA A 588 -13.53 -35.75 16.15
N GLY A 589 -14.53 -34.94 16.49
CA GLY A 589 -15.71 -35.35 17.26
C GLY A 589 -16.76 -34.24 17.34
N ILE A 590 -18.00 -34.60 17.65
CA ILE A 590 -19.08 -33.64 17.93
C ILE A 590 -20.01 -34.21 18.99
N THR A 591 -20.49 -33.36 19.88
CA THR A 591 -21.46 -33.70 20.93
C THR A 591 -22.42 -32.54 21.13
N THR A 592 -23.51 -32.77 21.85
CA THR A 592 -24.48 -31.73 22.21
C THR A 592 -24.56 -31.63 23.72
N ALA A 593 -24.53 -30.41 24.25
CA ALA A 593 -24.61 -30.18 25.69
C ALA A 593 -25.99 -30.56 26.24
N GLY A 594 -26.00 -31.27 27.37
CA GLY A 594 -27.20 -31.71 28.08
C GLY A 594 -27.98 -30.57 28.74
N PRO A 595 -29.11 -30.88 29.41
CA PRO A 595 -30.00 -29.88 30.03
C PRO A 595 -29.32 -29.00 31.10
N ASP A 596 -28.29 -29.54 31.75
CA ASP A 596 -27.44 -28.90 32.75
C ASP A 596 -26.17 -28.29 32.14
N GLY A 597 -26.12 -28.16 30.80
CA GLY A 597 -25.00 -27.63 30.03
C GLY A 597 -23.81 -28.58 29.92
N SER A 598 -23.89 -29.79 30.49
CA SER A 598 -22.78 -30.75 30.51
C SER A 598 -22.51 -31.37 29.13
N TYR A 599 -21.25 -31.52 28.77
CA TYR A 599 -20.84 -32.17 27.52
C TYR A 599 -19.66 -33.13 27.75
N ALA A 600 -19.58 -34.14 26.89
CA ALA A 600 -18.45 -35.05 26.79
C ALA A 600 -18.18 -35.36 25.31
N VAL A 601 -16.93 -35.21 24.87
CA VAL A 601 -16.49 -35.52 23.50
C VAL A 601 -15.17 -36.29 23.53
N ASP A 602 -15.13 -37.42 22.84
CA ASP A 602 -13.95 -38.27 22.80
C ASP A 602 -12.90 -37.72 21.82
N ALA A 603 -11.62 -37.89 22.17
CA ALA A 603 -10.49 -37.50 21.34
C ALA A 603 -9.79 -38.76 20.80
N PRO A 604 -9.66 -38.92 19.47
CA PRO A 604 -9.16 -40.16 18.88
C PRO A 604 -7.67 -40.42 19.15
N THR A 605 -6.85 -39.39 19.40
CA THR A 605 -5.43 -39.51 19.69
C THR A 605 -4.96 -38.49 20.73
N ALA A 606 -3.80 -38.74 21.36
CA ALA A 606 -3.15 -37.71 22.18
C ALA A 606 -2.66 -36.55 21.27
N GLY A 607 -2.94 -35.31 21.64
CA GLY A 607 -2.62 -34.16 20.79
C GLY A 607 -3.33 -32.86 21.18
N GLY A 608 -2.98 -31.79 20.47
CA GLY A 608 -3.70 -30.52 20.58
C GLY A 608 -4.95 -30.52 19.71
N TYR A 609 -6.06 -30.04 20.26
CA TYR A 609 -7.36 -29.93 19.62
C TYR A 609 -7.95 -28.54 19.84
N LEU A 610 -8.86 -28.15 18.96
CA LEU A 610 -9.71 -26.97 19.14
C LEU A 610 -11.13 -27.43 19.48
N LEU A 611 -11.67 -27.00 20.61
CA LEU A 611 -13.07 -27.19 20.95
C LEU A 611 -13.84 -25.92 20.56
N THR A 612 -14.91 -26.08 19.78
CA THR A 612 -15.82 -24.99 19.43
C THR A 612 -17.21 -25.28 19.97
N ALA A 613 -17.77 -24.38 20.79
CA ALA A 613 -19.18 -24.42 21.17
C ALA A 613 -19.97 -23.42 20.33
N ALA A 614 -21.15 -23.81 19.87
CA ALA A 614 -22.11 -22.94 19.22
C ALA A 614 -23.52 -23.21 19.73
N ALA A 615 -24.30 -22.15 19.94
CA ALA A 615 -25.72 -22.24 20.27
C ALA A 615 -26.49 -21.15 19.51
N PRO A 616 -27.76 -21.37 19.14
CA PRO A 616 -28.58 -20.34 18.51
C PRO A 616 -28.60 -19.04 19.33
N GLY A 617 -28.41 -17.90 18.69
CA GLY A 617 -28.39 -16.58 19.35
C GLY A 617 -27.12 -16.25 20.15
N HIS A 618 -26.07 -17.08 20.05
CA HIS A 618 -24.81 -16.88 20.75
C HIS A 618 -23.63 -16.83 19.78
N THR A 619 -22.58 -16.08 20.14
CA THR A 619 -21.31 -16.11 19.40
C THR A 619 -20.62 -17.45 19.62
N PRO A 620 -20.25 -18.20 18.56
CA PRO A 620 -19.48 -19.43 18.71
C PRO A 620 -18.16 -19.14 19.44
N HIS A 621 -17.82 -19.96 20.43
CA HIS A 621 -16.59 -19.81 21.20
C HIS A 621 -15.65 -20.97 20.92
N ALA A 622 -14.39 -20.66 20.61
CA ALA A 622 -13.36 -21.65 20.30
C ALA A 622 -12.22 -21.60 21.35
N ALA A 623 -11.94 -22.73 21.98
CA ALA A 623 -10.89 -22.87 22.99
C ALA A 623 -9.90 -23.97 22.58
N SER A 624 -8.60 -23.66 22.64
CA SER A 624 -7.56 -24.65 22.37
C SER A 624 -7.29 -25.49 23.62
N ALA A 625 -7.28 -26.81 23.47
CA ALA A 625 -7.07 -27.75 24.57
C ALA A 625 -6.19 -28.94 24.13
N THR A 626 -5.44 -29.53 25.06
CA THR A 626 -4.54 -30.64 24.77
C THR A 626 -5.02 -31.93 25.43
N CYS A 627 -5.32 -32.95 24.64
CA CYS A 627 -5.60 -34.30 25.13
C CYS A 627 -4.27 -35.04 25.39
N ARG A 628 -4.09 -35.56 26.60
CA ARG A 628 -2.84 -36.20 27.04
C ARG A 628 -2.73 -37.70 26.70
N GLY A 629 -3.73 -38.30 26.05
CA GLY A 629 -3.81 -39.75 25.81
C GLY A 629 -4.27 -40.55 27.05
N ALA A 630 -4.43 -41.87 26.90
CA ALA A 630 -5.08 -42.82 27.83
C ALA A 630 -5.03 -42.39 29.31
N GLY A 631 -6.19 -41.97 29.84
CA GLY A 631 -6.32 -41.33 31.15
C GLY A 631 -7.63 -40.54 31.29
N THR A 632 -7.88 -39.99 32.49
CA THR A 632 -9.10 -39.23 32.81
C THR A 632 -9.37 -38.09 31.81
N PRO A 633 -10.62 -37.86 31.38
CA PRO A 633 -10.97 -36.78 30.47
C PRO A 633 -10.49 -35.42 30.99
N THR A 634 -10.06 -34.55 30.08
CA THR A 634 -9.65 -33.17 30.43
C THR A 634 -10.90 -32.32 30.67
N GLU A 635 -11.01 -31.72 31.85
CA GLU A 635 -12.11 -30.81 32.18
C GLU A 635 -11.90 -29.41 31.56
N MET A 636 -12.89 -28.91 30.83
CA MET A 636 -12.88 -27.59 30.20
C MET A 636 -14.31 -27.05 30.07
N ASP A 637 -14.60 -25.89 30.66
CA ASP A 637 -15.88 -25.20 30.47
C ASP A 637 -15.80 -24.21 29.30
N LEU A 638 -16.89 -24.05 28.55
CA LEU A 638 -17.01 -23.16 27.39
C LEU A 638 -18.02 -22.06 27.69
N ILE A 639 -17.62 -20.79 27.53
CA ILE A 639 -18.48 -19.63 27.82
C ILE A 639 -18.93 -19.00 26.51
N LEU A 640 -20.25 -18.96 26.27
CA LEU A 640 -20.84 -18.28 25.11
C LEU A 640 -21.36 -16.89 25.49
N GLY A 641 -21.03 -15.89 24.68
CA GLY A 641 -21.51 -14.51 24.85
C GLY A 641 -22.95 -14.34 24.34
N GLY A 642 -23.79 -13.66 25.11
CA GLY A 642 -25.16 -13.32 24.72
C GLY A 642 -25.25 -11.97 23.99
N GLY A 643 -26.16 -11.85 23.03
CA GLY A 643 -26.43 -10.60 22.30
C GLY A 643 -27.34 -9.61 23.04
N ARG A 644 -27.42 -8.36 22.54
CA ARG A 644 -28.19 -7.24 23.11
C ARG A 644 -29.16 -6.65 22.06
N ARG A 645 -30.41 -6.36 22.42
CA ARG A 645 -31.39 -5.67 21.54
C ARG A 645 -31.06 -4.17 21.42
N LEU A 646 -31.29 -3.60 20.24
CA LEU A 646 -31.06 -2.18 19.95
C LEU A 646 -32.34 -1.54 19.44
N GLY A 647 -32.71 -0.35 19.90
CA GLY A 647 -33.84 0.40 19.36
C GLY A 647 -33.62 1.90 19.46
N GLY A 648 -34.55 2.71 18.96
CA GLY A 648 -34.40 4.17 18.98
C GLY A 648 -35.46 4.91 18.20
N THR A 649 -35.27 6.22 18.07
CA THR A 649 -36.10 7.10 17.22
C THR A 649 -35.26 7.92 16.25
N LEU A 650 -35.80 8.17 15.06
CA LEU A 650 -35.18 8.97 14.01
C LEU A 650 -36.06 10.18 13.69
N ARG A 651 -35.50 11.38 13.80
CA ARG A 651 -36.20 12.65 13.55
C ARG A 651 -35.44 13.57 12.60
N GLY A 652 -36.17 14.45 11.92
CA GLY A 652 -35.60 15.46 11.02
C GLY A 652 -35.15 16.70 11.78
N GLY A 653 -33.92 17.15 11.57
CA GLY A 653 -33.34 18.33 12.19
C GLY A 653 -33.79 19.60 11.47
N GLY A 654 -34.77 20.32 12.03
CA GLY A 654 -35.28 21.58 11.50
C GLY A 654 -36.29 22.21 12.46
N THR A 655 -37.00 23.26 12.03
CA THR A 655 -38.00 23.97 12.85
C THR A 655 -39.19 23.12 13.29
N ALA A 656 -39.39 21.93 12.70
CA ALA A 656 -40.54 21.05 12.96
C ALA A 656 -40.24 19.74 13.74
N ASP A 657 -38.97 19.37 13.99
CA ASP A 657 -38.53 18.11 14.68
C ASP A 657 -39.42 16.88 14.39
N ALA A 658 -39.81 16.72 13.13
CA ALA A 658 -40.79 15.74 12.70
C ALA A 658 -40.18 14.32 12.71
N PRO A 659 -40.96 13.28 13.08
CA PRO A 659 -40.52 11.89 12.94
C PRO A 659 -40.25 11.55 11.48
N LEU A 660 -39.14 10.84 11.22
CA LEU A 660 -38.79 10.38 9.88
C LEU A 660 -39.27 8.95 9.71
N ALA A 661 -40.36 8.77 8.97
CA ALA A 661 -40.84 7.45 8.53
C ALA A 661 -39.98 6.93 7.37
N ASP A 662 -39.92 5.60 7.20
CA ASP A 662 -39.22 4.92 6.11
C ASP A 662 -37.70 5.20 6.03
N GLY A 663 -37.13 5.79 7.08
CA GLY A 663 -35.70 5.91 7.28
C GLY A 663 -35.05 4.54 7.51
N SER A 664 -33.90 4.32 6.88
CA SER A 664 -33.11 3.10 6.95
C SER A 664 -32.14 3.13 8.14
N VAL A 665 -32.15 2.04 8.91
CA VAL A 665 -31.23 1.80 10.03
C VAL A 665 -30.43 0.54 9.75
N VAL A 666 -29.11 0.68 9.64
CA VAL A 666 -28.19 -0.42 9.32
C VAL A 666 -27.11 -0.51 10.37
N VAL A 667 -26.81 -1.72 10.85
CA VAL A 667 -25.71 -1.97 11.78
C VAL A 667 -24.65 -2.83 11.09
N THR A 668 -23.40 -2.39 11.12
CA THR A 668 -22.25 -3.15 10.61
C THR A 668 -21.28 -3.53 11.72
N ASP A 669 -20.55 -4.64 11.54
CA ASP A 669 -19.47 -5.04 12.44
C ASP A 669 -18.16 -4.26 12.19
N ALA A 670 -17.10 -4.59 12.92
CA ALA A 670 -15.77 -4.00 12.75
C ALA A 670 -15.11 -4.30 11.38
N GLY A 671 -15.60 -5.32 10.65
CA GLY A 671 -15.17 -5.65 9.29
C GLY A 671 -15.95 -4.89 8.21
N GLY A 672 -17.02 -4.19 8.57
CA GLY A 672 -17.90 -3.47 7.65
C GLY A 672 -19.02 -4.33 7.04
N GLU A 673 -19.22 -5.56 7.53
CA GLU A 673 -20.31 -6.44 7.10
C GLU A 673 -21.62 -6.04 7.79
N VAL A 674 -22.74 -6.11 7.08
CA VAL A 674 -24.06 -5.74 7.62
C VAL A 674 -24.59 -6.85 8.52
N VAL A 675 -24.64 -6.57 9.82
CA VAL A 675 -25.10 -7.51 10.87
C VAL A 675 -26.62 -7.49 10.99
N ALA A 676 -27.24 -6.31 10.87
CA ALA A 676 -28.69 -6.17 10.89
C ALA A 676 -29.17 -4.91 10.17
N ARG A 677 -30.44 -4.91 9.77
CA ARG A 677 -31.10 -3.76 9.15
C ARG A 677 -32.57 -3.70 9.55
N THR A 678 -33.10 -2.49 9.71
CA THR A 678 -34.52 -2.24 9.92
C THR A 678 -34.92 -0.89 9.31
N ALA A 679 -36.22 -0.64 9.24
CA ALA A 679 -36.78 0.65 8.85
C ALA A 679 -37.48 1.30 10.04
N THR A 680 -37.64 2.60 9.98
CA THR A 680 -38.39 3.39 10.97
C THR A 680 -39.89 3.35 10.68
N ASP A 681 -40.71 3.28 11.73
CA ASP A 681 -42.16 3.32 11.63
C ASP A 681 -42.70 4.74 11.37
N ALA A 682 -44.02 4.89 11.25
CA ALA A 682 -44.69 6.17 11.04
C ALA A 682 -44.43 7.22 12.14
N HIS A 683 -43.95 6.80 13.31
CA HIS A 683 -43.59 7.65 14.44
C HIS A 683 -42.06 7.84 14.57
N GLY A 684 -41.29 7.34 13.59
CA GLY A 684 -39.83 7.38 13.57
C GLY A 684 -39.16 6.37 14.49
N ASN A 685 -39.89 5.45 15.13
CA ASN A 685 -39.29 4.43 15.99
C ASN A 685 -38.69 3.29 15.17
N TRP A 686 -37.61 2.71 15.66
CA TRP A 686 -36.99 1.52 15.08
C TRP A 686 -36.51 0.57 16.17
N GLU A 687 -36.53 -0.72 15.87
CA GLU A 687 -36.01 -1.76 16.75
C GLU A 687 -35.31 -2.87 15.94
N LEU A 688 -34.22 -3.38 16.49
CA LEU A 688 -33.41 -4.48 15.98
C LEU A 688 -33.37 -5.61 17.01
N SER A 689 -33.38 -6.84 16.49
CA SER A 689 -33.21 -8.07 17.27
C SER A 689 -31.82 -8.12 17.94
N THR A 690 -31.59 -9.15 18.76
CA THR A 690 -30.36 -9.28 19.56
C THR A 690 -29.10 -9.31 18.68
N LEU A 691 -28.23 -8.31 18.87
CA LEU A 691 -26.94 -8.15 18.19
C LEU A 691 -25.79 -8.72 19.03
N PRO A 692 -24.75 -9.32 18.43
CA PRO A 692 -23.58 -9.80 19.15
C PRO A 692 -22.89 -8.70 19.97
N PRO A 693 -22.22 -9.02 21.10
CA PRO A 693 -21.39 -8.05 21.79
C PRO A 693 -20.15 -7.68 20.95
N GLY A 694 -19.73 -6.42 21.02
CA GLY A 694 -18.57 -5.89 20.29
C GLY A 694 -18.78 -4.50 19.70
N ALA A 695 -17.75 -3.97 19.04
CA ALA A 695 -17.82 -2.70 18.33
C ALA A 695 -18.61 -2.83 17.02
N HIS A 696 -19.64 -2.01 16.88
CA HIS A 696 -20.50 -1.93 15.70
C HIS A 696 -20.59 -0.49 15.21
N THR A 697 -20.97 -0.29 13.96
CA THR A 697 -21.32 1.03 13.41
C THR A 697 -22.80 1.05 13.05
N LEU A 698 -23.55 1.95 13.68
CA LEU A 698 -24.95 2.23 13.40
C LEU A 698 -25.04 3.34 12.35
N VAL A 699 -25.60 3.04 11.18
CA VAL A 699 -25.83 3.99 10.08
C VAL A 699 -27.32 4.26 9.98
N LEU A 700 -27.68 5.54 10.04
CA LEU A 700 -29.04 6.05 10.02
C LEU A 700 -29.20 6.98 8.82
N SER A 701 -30.18 6.71 7.98
CA SER A 701 -30.41 7.46 6.74
C SER A 701 -31.90 7.67 6.50
N ALA A 702 -32.29 8.81 5.93
CA ALA A 702 -33.66 9.05 5.50
C ALA A 702 -33.66 9.89 4.20
N PRO A 703 -34.67 9.77 3.34
CA PRO A 703 -34.76 10.58 2.13
C PRO A 703 -34.70 12.09 2.43
N GLY A 704 -33.95 12.84 1.63
CA GLY A 704 -33.77 14.29 1.80
C GLY A 704 -33.00 14.69 3.07
N HIS A 705 -32.32 13.75 3.72
CA HIS A 705 -31.54 13.99 4.92
C HIS A 705 -30.15 13.34 4.83
N ARG A 706 -29.15 14.02 5.40
CA ARG A 706 -27.78 13.55 5.42
C ARG A 706 -27.64 12.31 6.32
N PRO A 707 -27.06 11.20 5.84
CA PRO A 707 -26.84 10.01 6.66
C PRO A 707 -25.90 10.30 7.84
N GLU A 708 -26.20 9.72 9.00
CA GLU A 708 -25.35 9.76 10.19
C GLU A 708 -24.83 8.34 10.48
N ALA A 709 -23.52 8.20 10.70
CA ALA A 709 -22.90 6.97 11.15
C ALA A 709 -22.32 7.16 12.55
N ARG A 710 -22.65 6.25 13.47
CA ARG A 710 -22.23 6.30 14.88
C ARG A 710 -21.62 4.97 15.30
N ALA A 711 -20.41 5.01 15.85
CA ALA A 711 -19.82 3.84 16.49
C ALA A 711 -20.57 3.55 17.81
N ILE A 712 -20.99 2.30 17.99
CA ILE A 712 -21.64 1.80 19.20
C ILE A 712 -20.87 0.58 19.72
N GLU A 713 -20.68 0.49 21.03
CA GLU A 713 -20.03 -0.66 21.66
C GLU A 713 -21.08 -1.43 22.46
N LEU A 714 -21.40 -2.65 21.99
CA LEU A 714 -22.41 -3.49 22.60
C LEU A 714 -21.76 -4.41 23.63
N SER A 715 -22.03 -4.16 24.91
CA SER A 715 -21.80 -5.11 25.99
C SER A 715 -23.11 -5.83 26.32
N GLY A 716 -23.08 -7.14 26.60
CA GLY A 716 -24.29 -7.90 26.96
C GLY A 716 -25.07 -7.25 28.11
N GLY A 717 -26.41 -7.22 28.04
CA GLY A 717 -27.26 -6.55 29.03
C GLY A 717 -28.61 -6.07 28.48
N GLU A 718 -29.30 -5.19 29.22
CA GLU A 718 -30.62 -4.63 28.90
C GLU A 718 -30.68 -3.91 27.54
N PRO A 719 -31.85 -3.81 26.86
CA PRO A 719 -31.99 -3.13 25.58
C PRO A 719 -31.34 -1.74 25.55
N ALA A 720 -30.55 -1.44 24.50
CA ALA A 720 -29.95 -0.12 24.30
C ALA A 720 -30.83 0.75 23.40
N ARG A 721 -31.10 2.00 23.80
CA ARG A 721 -31.90 2.96 23.03
C ARG A 721 -31.02 4.08 22.46
N HIS A 722 -31.13 4.36 21.16
CA HIS A 722 -30.35 5.37 20.42
C HIS A 722 -31.25 6.27 19.57
N ASP A 723 -31.52 7.47 20.07
CA ASP A 723 -32.26 8.49 19.34
C ASP A 723 -31.32 9.35 18.48
N ALA A 724 -31.75 9.72 17.27
CA ALA A 724 -30.95 10.48 16.31
C ALA A 724 -31.77 11.54 15.55
N ARG A 725 -31.07 12.61 15.16
CA ARG A 725 -31.63 13.74 14.39
C ARG A 725 -30.81 13.98 13.13
N LEU A 726 -31.37 13.64 11.97
CA LEU A 726 -30.68 13.81 10.69
C LEU A 726 -30.86 15.24 10.16
N ARG A 727 -29.83 15.80 9.53
CA ARG A 727 -29.92 17.16 8.96
C ARG A 727 -30.51 17.10 7.55
N PRO A 728 -31.45 17.98 7.18
CA PRO A 728 -31.99 18.02 5.83
C PRO A 728 -30.91 18.41 4.82
N THR A 729 -30.97 17.84 3.62
CA THR A 729 -30.13 18.22 2.48
C THR A 729 -30.87 19.19 1.56
N ALA A 730 -30.12 20.00 0.82
CA ALA A 730 -30.67 20.87 -0.21
C ALA A 730 -30.50 20.24 -1.60
N THR A 731 -31.37 20.62 -2.53
CA THR A 731 -31.31 20.18 -3.92
C THR A 731 -31.29 21.42 -4.83
N VAL A 732 -30.42 21.41 -5.84
CA VAL A 732 -30.39 22.42 -6.91
C VAL A 732 -30.81 21.78 -8.21
N ARG A 733 -31.78 22.36 -8.91
CA ARG A 733 -32.21 21.96 -10.25
C ARG A 733 -32.14 23.13 -11.22
N GLY A 734 -32.17 22.86 -12.51
CA GLY A 734 -32.16 23.93 -13.49
C GLY A 734 -32.14 23.44 -14.93
N THR A 735 -32.27 24.37 -15.87
CA THR A 735 -32.09 24.11 -17.29
C THR A 735 -30.97 24.96 -17.88
N VAL A 736 -30.14 24.38 -18.74
CA VAL A 736 -29.14 25.13 -19.52
C VAL A 736 -29.72 25.43 -20.90
N ARG A 737 -29.65 26.69 -21.33
CA ARG A 737 -30.24 27.16 -22.60
C ARG A 737 -29.24 27.94 -23.45
N ASP A 738 -29.52 28.00 -24.75
CA ASP A 738 -28.80 28.83 -25.72
C ASP A 738 -29.37 30.27 -25.77
N PRO A 739 -28.73 31.23 -26.46
CA PRO A 739 -29.20 32.61 -26.57
C PRO A 739 -30.55 32.78 -27.27
N LYS A 740 -31.06 31.73 -27.93
CA LYS A 740 -32.38 31.71 -28.57
C LYS A 740 -33.43 31.04 -27.67
N GLY A 741 -33.09 30.74 -26.41
CA GLY A 741 -33.95 30.14 -25.39
C GLY A 741 -34.13 28.61 -25.52
N ARG A 742 -33.36 27.95 -26.41
CA ARG A 742 -33.48 26.50 -26.64
C ARG A 742 -32.66 25.72 -25.62
N PRO A 743 -33.18 24.64 -25.04
CA PRO A 743 -32.44 23.82 -24.10
C PRO A 743 -31.20 23.18 -24.76
N LEU A 744 -30.09 23.14 -24.02
CA LEU A 744 -28.82 22.59 -24.46
C LEU A 744 -28.59 21.23 -23.82
N ALA A 745 -28.61 20.17 -24.64
CA ALA A 745 -28.25 18.82 -24.22
C ALA A 745 -26.73 18.63 -24.11
N ASP A 746 -26.30 17.73 -23.22
CA ASP A 746 -24.90 17.34 -23.02
C ASP A 746 -23.97 18.49 -22.58
N ALA A 747 -24.53 19.59 -22.06
CA ALA A 747 -23.76 20.68 -21.45
C ALA A 747 -23.18 20.23 -20.10
N ALA A 748 -21.90 20.51 -19.89
CA ALA A 748 -21.19 20.10 -18.68
C ALA A 748 -21.48 21.08 -17.53
N VAL A 749 -22.25 20.67 -16.52
CA VAL A 749 -22.58 21.50 -15.36
C VAL A 749 -21.75 21.05 -14.16
N THR A 750 -21.06 21.98 -13.51
CA THR A 750 -20.16 21.74 -12.38
C THR A 750 -20.58 22.61 -11.22
N LEU A 751 -20.79 22.00 -10.06
CA LEU A 751 -21.07 22.67 -8.80
C LEU A 751 -19.77 22.73 -7.98
N VAL A 752 -19.41 23.91 -7.49
CA VAL A 752 -18.18 24.18 -6.75
C VAL A 752 -18.53 24.78 -5.38
N GLU A 753 -18.02 24.21 -4.30
CA GLU A 753 -18.14 24.71 -2.92
C GLU A 753 -16.76 25.17 -2.44
N ASP A 754 -16.62 26.45 -2.06
CA ASP A 754 -15.36 27.04 -1.57
C ASP A 754 -14.12 26.72 -2.44
N GLY A 755 -14.28 26.75 -3.77
CA GLY A 755 -13.20 26.46 -4.73
C GLY A 755 -12.91 24.97 -4.95
N THR A 756 -13.68 24.06 -4.35
CA THR A 756 -13.59 22.61 -4.56
C THR A 756 -14.82 22.09 -5.30
N VAL A 757 -14.64 21.24 -6.32
CA VAL A 757 -15.78 20.68 -7.06
C VAL A 757 -16.61 19.77 -6.14
N ALA A 758 -17.85 20.18 -5.85
CA ALA A 758 -18.82 19.45 -5.04
C ALA A 758 -19.63 18.44 -5.87
N GLY A 759 -19.86 18.74 -7.16
CA GLY A 759 -20.58 17.85 -8.07
C GLY A 759 -20.33 18.17 -9.53
N HIS A 760 -20.50 17.19 -10.41
CA HIS A 760 -20.47 17.39 -11.86
C HIS A 760 -21.54 16.52 -12.51
N THR A 761 -22.30 17.10 -13.43
CA THR A 761 -23.34 16.41 -14.20
C THR A 761 -23.38 16.93 -15.64
N ARG A 762 -24.13 16.25 -16.49
CA ARG A 762 -24.44 16.71 -17.85
C ARG A 762 -25.94 16.87 -18.01
N THR A 763 -26.35 17.86 -18.80
CA THR A 763 -27.77 18.12 -19.04
C THR A 763 -28.43 17.03 -19.90
N GLY A 764 -29.70 16.74 -19.61
CA GLY A 764 -30.57 15.86 -20.40
C GLY A 764 -30.94 16.46 -21.77
N GLN A 765 -31.72 15.74 -22.58
CA GLN A 765 -32.16 16.24 -23.91
C GLN A 765 -33.04 17.50 -23.83
N ASP A 766 -33.69 17.70 -22.69
CA ASP A 766 -34.47 18.86 -22.31
C ASP A 766 -33.64 19.98 -21.66
N GLY A 767 -32.31 19.83 -21.61
CA GLY A 767 -31.40 20.79 -21.00
C GLY A 767 -31.38 20.75 -19.47
N ALA A 768 -32.11 19.84 -18.84
CA ALA A 768 -32.27 19.80 -17.39
C ALA A 768 -31.05 19.20 -16.67
N PHE A 769 -30.74 19.71 -15.47
CA PHE A 769 -29.76 19.16 -14.54
C PHE A 769 -30.29 19.20 -13.10
N ALA A 770 -29.73 18.33 -12.25
CA ALA A 770 -30.02 18.29 -10.82
C ALA A 770 -28.76 17.90 -10.02
N PHE A 771 -28.63 18.49 -8.83
CA PHE A 771 -27.68 18.13 -7.78
C PHE A 771 -28.45 17.94 -6.48
N ASP A 772 -28.44 16.72 -5.97
CA ASP A 772 -29.08 16.35 -4.71
C ASP A 772 -28.02 16.23 -3.59
N ASP A 773 -28.49 16.13 -2.34
CA ASP A 773 -27.66 15.90 -1.15
C ASP A 773 -26.64 17.01 -0.81
N LEU A 774 -26.96 18.27 -1.11
CA LEU A 774 -26.09 19.41 -0.84
C LEU A 774 -26.14 19.81 0.64
N GLY A 775 -24.97 19.93 1.27
CA GLY A 775 -24.82 20.17 2.72
C GLY A 775 -24.16 21.50 3.09
N GLY A 776 -23.64 22.24 2.11
CA GLY A 776 -23.05 23.57 2.25
C GLY A 776 -24.08 24.68 2.07
N SER A 777 -23.69 25.91 2.40
CA SER A 777 -24.56 27.09 2.27
C SER A 777 -24.26 27.96 1.05
N HIS A 778 -23.07 27.84 0.45
CA HIS A 778 -22.64 28.65 -0.70
C HIS A 778 -22.01 27.77 -1.76
N TYR A 779 -22.54 27.88 -2.98
CA TYR A 779 -22.06 27.14 -4.13
C TYR A 779 -21.83 28.08 -5.31
N THR A 780 -20.97 27.69 -6.24
CA THR A 780 -20.83 28.32 -7.56
C THR A 780 -21.15 27.27 -8.59
N LEU A 781 -22.15 27.52 -9.40
CA LEU A 781 -22.56 26.65 -10.50
C LEU A 781 -21.91 27.15 -11.79
N THR A 782 -21.23 26.27 -12.52
CA THR A 782 -20.54 26.58 -13.78
C THR A 782 -21.01 25.64 -14.87
N ALA A 783 -21.49 26.17 -15.99
CA ALA A 783 -21.78 25.36 -17.18
C ALA A 783 -20.70 25.58 -18.25
N ALA A 784 -20.26 24.50 -18.91
CA ALA A 784 -19.24 24.49 -19.94
C ALA A 784 -19.73 23.76 -21.20
N GLY A 785 -19.56 24.43 -22.35
CA GLY A 785 -20.00 23.98 -23.68
C GLY A 785 -19.81 25.06 -24.76
N TYR A 786 -19.87 26.33 -24.33
CA TYR A 786 -19.43 27.58 -24.97
C TYR A 786 -18.78 28.45 -23.84
N PRO A 787 -18.30 29.72 -23.99
CA PRO A 787 -17.48 30.36 -22.95
C PRO A 787 -18.12 30.24 -21.55
N PRO A 788 -17.32 29.91 -20.53
CA PRO A 788 -17.84 29.43 -19.25
C PRO A 788 -18.64 30.52 -18.54
N HIS A 789 -19.88 30.21 -18.20
CA HIS A 789 -20.74 31.06 -17.37
C HIS A 789 -20.79 30.49 -15.95
N ALA A 790 -20.58 31.34 -14.94
CA ALA A 790 -20.58 30.95 -13.53
C ALA A 790 -21.54 31.83 -12.73
N THR A 791 -22.42 31.20 -11.95
CA THR A 791 -23.42 31.88 -11.11
C THR A 791 -23.23 31.45 -9.65
N PRO A 792 -23.03 32.39 -8.70
CA PRO A 792 -23.01 32.07 -7.27
C PRO A 792 -24.42 31.81 -6.76
N ILE A 793 -24.57 30.83 -5.87
CA ILE A 793 -25.83 30.35 -5.31
C ILE A 793 -25.68 30.27 -3.78
N SER A 794 -26.70 30.68 -3.04
CA SER A 794 -26.74 30.54 -1.57
C SER A 794 -27.94 29.69 -1.17
N LEU A 795 -27.68 28.51 -0.60
CA LEU A 795 -28.72 27.54 -0.25
C LEU A 795 -29.05 27.59 1.24
N ALA A 796 -30.34 27.59 1.54
CA ALA A 796 -30.85 27.31 2.88
C ALA A 796 -31.13 25.81 3.03
N ALA A 797 -30.85 25.25 4.21
CA ALA A 797 -31.02 23.83 4.48
C ALA A 797 -32.49 23.38 4.28
N GLY A 798 -32.70 22.31 3.51
CA GLY A 798 -34.02 21.77 3.19
C GLY A 798 -34.79 22.52 2.10
N VAL A 799 -34.16 23.46 1.38
CA VAL A 799 -34.78 24.20 0.28
C VAL A 799 -34.33 23.61 -1.06
N ALA A 800 -35.30 23.40 -1.96
CA ALA A 800 -35.02 23.12 -3.37
C ALA A 800 -34.96 24.44 -4.15
N GLU A 801 -33.85 24.70 -4.84
CA GLU A 801 -33.68 25.90 -5.66
C GLU A 801 -33.64 25.53 -7.14
N THR A 802 -34.35 26.29 -7.98
CA THR A 802 -34.35 26.11 -9.44
C THR A 802 -33.66 27.29 -10.10
N LEU A 803 -32.63 27.02 -10.90
CA LEU A 803 -31.78 28.05 -11.51
C LEU A 803 -31.47 27.74 -12.98
N ASP A 804 -31.88 28.61 -13.89
CA ASP A 804 -31.59 28.47 -15.31
C ASP A 804 -30.28 29.17 -15.68
N LEU A 805 -29.52 28.58 -16.61
CA LEU A 805 -28.24 29.08 -17.09
C LEU A 805 -28.29 29.32 -18.60
N ASP A 806 -28.11 30.56 -19.03
CA ASP A 806 -28.00 30.93 -20.44
C ASP A 806 -26.51 31.05 -20.84
N LEU A 807 -26.10 30.38 -21.92
CA LEU A 807 -24.72 30.44 -22.44
C LEU A 807 -24.62 31.36 -23.66
N GLU A 808 -23.78 32.39 -23.62
CA GLU A 808 -23.49 33.25 -24.78
C GLU A 808 -22.36 32.70 -25.66
N GLN A 809 -22.43 32.86 -26.99
CA GLN A 809 -21.28 32.63 -27.89
C GLN A 809 -20.47 33.91 -28.06
N PRO A 810 -19.13 33.84 -28.19
CA PRO A 810 -18.34 35.02 -28.50
C PRO A 810 -18.72 35.49 -29.91
N SER A 811 -19.17 36.74 -30.02
CA SER A 811 -19.48 37.39 -31.29
C SER A 811 -18.26 37.33 -32.21
N GLY A 812 -18.37 36.57 -33.30
CA GLY A 812 -17.37 36.55 -34.36
C GLY A 812 -17.18 37.96 -34.92
N VAL A 813 -15.93 38.42 -34.92
CA VAL A 813 -15.50 39.63 -35.63
C VAL A 813 -15.84 39.45 -37.10
N GLY A 814 -16.85 40.18 -37.59
CA GLY A 814 -17.02 40.45 -39.00
C GLY A 814 -16.08 41.59 -39.40
N GLY A 815 -15.22 41.32 -40.39
CA GLY A 815 -14.24 42.26 -40.94
C GLY A 815 -13.08 41.52 -41.56
#